data_AF-A0A101WF86-F1
#
_entry.id   AF-A0A101WF86-F1
#
_cell.length_a   1.000
_cell.length_b   1.000
_cell.length_c   1.000
_cell.angle_alpha   90.00
_cell.angle_beta   90.00
_cell.angle_gamma   90.00
#
_symmetry.space_group_name_H-M   'P 1'
#
loop_
_entity.id
_entity.type
_entity.pdbx_description
1 polymer ?
#
loop_
_entity_poly.entity_id
_entity_poly.type
_entity_poly.pdbx_seq_one_letter_code
_entity_poly.pdbx_strand_id
1 'polypeptide(L)'
;MKQVSKRLSILLTLIMVFSMLLPMGNIWAEDSDTVTVTVLGSTDLHGRIYPWEYATDTADIDAGLAKIQALVKQEKAANPNTILIDTGDTLQDNMADIFNNNDVHPMMEGLNYMGYDTWTLGNHEFNFGLDFLNKNVAAFKGKVLAANIYKGDGTRFVEPYAIFEKAGVRIAVVGLITPHIPRWEASTPEHFEDLTFTDPVEEAKKVVKELEGKYDVLVGSFHMGDTAEYDNSDGALPVAEACPEFDVIFCGHKHAKFDNITSTSGVKLIEAGNYGWALAKADIKVENTDSGWTVKDVSTKNLPTDKIAADEEMLEQFKWVHDTAKTEANKVVGEITEDFVSRVDYLTGTNKVTTMATAQVEDTAVVDLINAVQTHYAKAEISSAALFKNDSNLRKGDFKKKDVANIYMYENTLMGVNITGKNLKAYMEWSANYYNTYKEGDLAPGFNADIRGYNYDMFSGVNYEIDITKPAGSRIVNLTYKGAPIDDNKVYKLALNNYRFGTLLSLELIKAEDKYYDSFVEFGDTGRVRDLIVKYVQENLKGKLVPVVDNNWKIVGANYEHPLKDEIFAKVKEGKISIPTSMDGRTLNVRALNVDDAAKLGEVEGTSVISLITVNDFHGAMTGSSSNPGIAKLVAYLKNEEKANKNGTLILSAGDMFQGTADSNLLYGKSVVTAMNEAGFDAMVLGNHEFDWGLDKLKERIAESNFPYLGANLIDKATGKTADFIKPYTIIEKNGINVGIIGIVTPETATKTKPEMVEPFEFRDPAVVVNALVPEVKQAGADVIVVLSHLGIYQDSKTGEITGEAAELAESVTGVDAIIAGHTHVNACGFVNNIPVVSNAYNGRSVGHVDIFMDSAAKTVTKRIPYLDGTVVKSLEDTKITGWYTFVQASIAPIKNEVLGNATADFPHSPKETQTTLLGNWATDVMRKAVDADIAIQNGGGLRRDLPAGVVTMGLLYEIMPFDNTLFTMDLTGIQVKAAIEHGIMSPDFNPGQFSGLVVKYDSTKPAGERIVEISLADGTPLEDEKLYKVVTNDFQADGGDKYTMFKEGQNRYNTNIPVRDMLVNEIKEKETISPVDDGRLIDINLTGMIMYQIAA
;
A
#
# COMPACT_ATOMS: atom_id res chain seq x y z
N MET A 1 33.11 63.37 21.38
CA MET A 1 32.03 62.37 21.50
C MET A 1 31.89 61.39 20.31
N LYS A 2 32.73 61.42 19.26
CA LYS A 2 32.70 60.40 18.16
C LYS A 2 33.78 59.30 18.24
N GLN A 3 34.72 59.38 19.18
CA GLN A 3 35.77 58.36 19.35
C GLN A 3 35.51 57.36 20.49
N VAL A 4 34.52 57.61 21.35
CA VAL A 4 34.19 56.71 22.47
C VAL A 4 33.18 55.63 22.06
N SER A 5 32.28 55.91 21.11
CA SER A 5 31.29 54.92 20.65
C SER A 5 31.90 53.80 19.79
N LYS A 6 32.91 54.09 18.95
CA LYS A 6 33.58 53.06 18.15
C LYS A 6 34.38 52.06 18.99
N ARG A 7 34.96 52.51 20.12
CA ARG A 7 35.70 51.62 21.03
C ARG A 7 34.76 50.77 21.89
N LEU A 8 33.58 51.28 22.23
CA LEU A 8 32.59 50.50 22.97
C LEU A 8 31.92 49.44 22.08
N SER A 9 31.62 49.75 20.81
CA SER A 9 31.11 48.75 19.87
C SER A 9 32.14 47.68 19.52
N ILE A 10 33.42 48.04 19.35
CA ILE A 10 34.48 47.03 19.12
C ILE A 10 34.71 46.19 20.38
N LEU A 11 34.61 46.76 21.58
CA LEU A 11 34.72 46.01 22.83
C LEU A 11 33.51 45.08 23.06
N LEU A 12 32.29 45.50 22.73
CA LEU A 12 31.09 44.65 22.80
C LEU A 12 31.09 43.55 21.73
N THR A 13 31.56 43.83 20.52
CA THR A 13 31.73 42.80 19.48
C THR A 13 32.89 41.84 19.83
N LEU A 14 33.98 42.33 20.43
CA LEU A 14 35.04 41.45 20.95
C LEU A 14 34.57 40.62 22.14
N ILE A 15 33.71 41.15 23.03
CA ILE A 15 33.13 40.37 24.14
C ILE A 15 32.15 39.32 23.62
N MET A 16 31.33 39.62 22.59
CA MET A 16 30.44 38.63 21.97
C MET A 16 31.18 37.56 21.16
N VAL A 17 32.27 37.93 20.48
CA VAL A 17 33.10 36.98 19.71
C VAL A 17 34.02 36.18 20.63
N PHE A 18 34.51 36.74 21.76
CA PHE A 18 35.24 35.97 22.78
C PHE A 18 34.30 35.10 23.63
N SER A 19 33.04 35.47 23.86
CA SER A 19 32.09 34.56 24.53
C SER A 19 31.67 33.37 23.65
N MET A 20 31.87 33.46 22.33
CA MET A 20 31.70 32.34 21.39
C MET A 20 32.99 31.53 21.16
N LEU A 21 34.14 31.97 21.70
CA LEU A 21 35.45 31.32 21.52
C LEU A 21 36.18 31.02 22.84
N LEU A 22 35.55 31.26 23.99
CA LEU A 22 35.98 30.65 25.24
C LEU A 22 35.54 29.18 25.17
N PRO A 23 36.45 28.21 25.33
CA PRO A 23 36.02 26.89 25.75
C PRO A 23 35.28 27.15 27.06
N MET A 24 33.97 26.91 27.08
CA MET A 24 33.32 26.60 28.34
C MET A 24 34.16 25.46 28.89
N GLY A 25 34.97 25.77 29.91
CA GLY A 25 35.72 24.74 30.60
C GLY A 25 34.69 23.70 30.95
N ASN A 26 34.89 22.49 30.44
CA ASN A 26 34.12 21.34 30.87
C ASN A 26 34.05 21.44 32.38
N ILE A 27 32.85 21.73 32.88
CA ILE A 27 32.48 21.30 34.21
C ILE A 27 32.81 19.82 34.14
N TRP A 28 33.77 19.39 34.97
CA TRP A 28 34.06 17.99 35.14
C TRP A 28 32.79 17.40 35.75
N ALA A 29 31.82 17.09 34.89
CA ALA A 29 30.93 15.97 35.11
C ALA A 29 31.87 14.78 35.31
N GLU A 30 31.63 14.01 36.35
CA GLU A 30 32.27 12.71 36.54
C GLU A 30 32.37 11.99 35.20
N ASP A 31 33.56 11.47 34.88
CA ASP A 31 33.76 10.60 33.72
C ASP A 31 32.73 9.45 33.81
N SER A 32 31.61 9.60 33.11
CA SER A 32 30.71 8.50 32.86
C SER A 32 31.43 7.60 31.86
N ASP A 33 31.89 6.42 32.31
CA ASP A 33 32.55 5.43 31.45
C ASP A 33 31.57 4.97 30.35
N THR A 34 31.58 5.65 29.20
CA THR A 34 30.79 5.23 28.04
C THR A 34 31.57 4.20 27.23
N VAL A 35 30.91 3.07 26.91
CA VAL A 35 31.47 1.98 26.11
C VAL A 35 30.60 1.80 24.86
N THR A 36 31.21 1.37 23.76
CA THR A 36 30.48 0.94 22.57
C THR A 36 30.64 -0.56 22.39
N VAL A 37 29.50 -1.26 22.36
CA VAL A 37 29.42 -2.66 21.96
C VAL A 37 28.98 -2.71 20.50
N THR A 38 29.66 -3.52 19.69
CA THR A 38 29.30 -3.71 18.28
C THR A 38 28.71 -5.10 18.09
N VAL A 39 27.57 -5.18 17.39
CA VAL A 39 27.00 -6.44 16.93
C VAL A 39 27.09 -6.47 15.41
N LEU A 40 27.67 -7.54 14.87
CA LEU A 40 27.78 -7.78 13.43
C LEU A 40 26.90 -8.97 13.07
N GLY A 41 26.10 -8.85 12.00
CA GLY A 41 25.13 -9.86 11.59
C GLY A 41 25.24 -10.26 10.12
N SER A 42 25.27 -11.55 9.85
CA SER A 42 24.92 -12.11 8.53
C SER A 42 23.54 -12.76 8.57
N THR A 43 22.94 -12.95 7.40
CA THR A 43 21.69 -13.70 7.22
C THR A 43 21.65 -14.27 5.81
N ASP A 44 20.85 -15.32 5.61
CA ASP A 44 20.50 -15.85 4.29
C ASP A 44 21.75 -16.12 3.44
N LEU A 45 22.73 -16.82 4.02
CA LEU A 45 24.01 -17.09 3.35
C LEU A 45 23.86 -18.10 2.22
N HIS A 46 22.87 -19.00 2.29
CA HIS A 46 22.52 -19.94 1.21
C HIS A 46 23.77 -20.62 0.61
N GLY A 47 24.61 -21.24 1.47
CA GLY A 47 25.75 -22.06 1.03
C GLY A 47 26.95 -21.28 0.46
N ARG A 48 26.93 -19.94 0.45
CA ARG A 48 27.95 -19.12 -0.22
C ARG A 48 29.17 -18.83 0.66
N ILE A 49 30.22 -19.64 0.49
CA ILE A 49 31.54 -19.35 1.06
C ILE A 49 32.36 -18.44 0.13
N TYR A 50 32.39 -18.78 -1.15
CA TYR A 50 33.14 -18.09 -2.19
C TYR A 50 32.27 -17.04 -2.91
N PRO A 51 32.88 -15.99 -3.51
CA PRO A 51 32.21 -15.08 -4.44
C PRO A 51 31.96 -15.76 -5.80
N TRP A 52 31.15 -16.82 -5.80
CA TRP A 52 30.88 -17.68 -6.97
C TRP A 52 29.47 -18.28 -6.93
N GLU A 53 28.81 -18.25 -8.08
CA GLU A 53 27.51 -18.89 -8.33
C GLU A 53 27.74 -20.18 -9.13
N TYR A 54 27.62 -21.34 -8.48
CA TYR A 54 27.93 -22.63 -9.10
C TYR A 54 26.85 -23.10 -10.07
N ALA A 55 25.60 -22.65 -9.94
CA ALA A 55 24.53 -23.00 -10.88
C ALA A 55 24.78 -22.39 -12.27
N THR A 56 25.49 -21.27 -12.35
CA THR A 56 25.87 -20.64 -13.63
C THR A 56 27.38 -20.76 -13.93
N ASP A 57 28.17 -21.18 -12.94
CA ASP A 57 29.63 -21.20 -12.97
C ASP A 57 30.24 -19.84 -13.32
N THR A 58 29.77 -18.80 -12.62
CA THR A 58 30.24 -17.43 -12.79
C THR A 58 30.64 -16.81 -11.45
N ALA A 59 31.50 -15.78 -11.51
CA ALA A 59 31.87 -15.04 -10.31
C ALA A 59 30.67 -14.20 -9.83
N ASP A 60 30.36 -14.30 -8.55
CA ASP A 60 29.40 -13.42 -7.88
C ASP A 60 30.20 -12.44 -7.01
N ILE A 61 30.46 -11.26 -7.57
CA ILE A 61 31.35 -10.28 -6.93
C ILE A 61 30.74 -9.63 -5.69
N ASP A 62 29.47 -9.85 -5.39
CA ASP A 62 28.81 -9.25 -4.24
C ASP A 62 28.62 -10.29 -3.11
N ALA A 63 28.96 -11.56 -3.33
CA ALA A 63 28.59 -12.64 -2.41
C ALA A 63 29.77 -13.32 -1.70
N GLY A 64 29.44 -14.06 -0.65
CA GLY A 64 30.30 -15.06 -0.03
C GLY A 64 30.88 -14.68 1.32
N LEU A 65 30.96 -15.67 2.22
CA LEU A 65 31.58 -15.52 3.54
C LEU A 65 33.02 -15.00 3.47
N ALA A 66 33.79 -15.30 2.43
CA ALA A 66 35.15 -14.77 2.29
C ALA A 66 35.20 -13.24 2.25
N LYS A 67 34.18 -12.57 1.70
CA LYS A 67 34.08 -11.10 1.72
C LYS A 67 33.56 -10.59 3.06
N ILE A 68 32.60 -11.28 3.65
CA ILE A 68 32.11 -10.98 5.01
C ILE A 68 33.26 -11.06 6.02
N GLN A 69 34.13 -12.07 5.92
CA GLN A 69 35.28 -12.24 6.81
C GLN A 69 36.27 -11.07 6.73
N ALA A 70 36.48 -10.51 5.54
CA ALA A 70 37.30 -9.32 5.39
C ALA A 70 36.72 -8.12 6.16
N LEU A 71 35.40 -7.91 6.11
CA LEU A 71 34.71 -6.89 6.90
C LEU A 71 34.73 -7.20 8.40
N VAL A 72 34.48 -8.45 8.80
CA VAL A 72 34.53 -8.88 10.21
C VAL A 72 35.92 -8.62 10.80
N LYS A 73 37.01 -8.94 10.08
CA LYS A 73 38.38 -8.63 10.52
C LYS A 73 38.60 -7.12 10.71
N GLN A 74 38.08 -6.29 9.80
CA GLN A 74 38.17 -4.83 9.90
C GLN A 74 37.42 -4.31 11.13
N GLU A 75 36.18 -4.74 11.34
CA GLU A 75 35.34 -4.26 12.44
C GLU A 75 35.80 -4.78 13.81
N LYS A 76 36.20 -6.06 13.93
CA LYS A 76 36.80 -6.60 15.17
C LYS A 76 38.12 -5.91 15.53
N ALA A 77 38.88 -5.45 14.54
CA ALA A 77 40.10 -4.65 14.78
C ALA A 77 39.78 -3.21 15.23
N ALA A 78 38.68 -2.63 14.72
CA ALA A 78 38.23 -1.29 15.10
C ALA A 78 37.60 -1.27 16.50
N ASN A 79 36.84 -2.30 16.87
CA ASN A 79 36.25 -2.46 18.19
C ASN A 79 36.38 -3.91 18.70
N PRO A 80 37.22 -4.18 19.73
CA PRO A 80 37.33 -5.52 20.30
C PRO A 80 36.09 -5.96 21.08
N ASN A 81 35.17 -5.04 21.43
CA ASN A 81 33.91 -5.32 22.11
C ASN A 81 32.81 -5.74 21.11
N THR A 82 33.16 -6.66 20.21
CA THR A 82 32.29 -7.10 19.11
C THR A 82 31.73 -8.51 19.35
N ILE A 83 30.47 -8.70 18.98
CA ILE A 83 29.77 -10.00 18.87
C ILE A 83 29.42 -10.22 17.38
N LEU A 84 29.58 -11.45 16.90
CA LEU A 84 29.24 -11.85 15.53
C LEU A 84 28.11 -12.89 15.54
N ILE A 85 27.01 -12.57 14.88
CA ILE A 85 25.78 -13.38 14.88
C ILE A 85 25.37 -13.74 13.44
N ASP A 86 24.70 -14.87 13.27
CA ASP A 86 24.01 -15.24 12.04
C ASP A 86 22.50 -15.42 12.28
N THR A 87 21.69 -14.95 11.33
CA THR A 87 20.23 -14.92 11.39
C THR A 87 19.57 -15.95 10.46
N GLY A 88 20.22 -17.08 10.20
CA GLY A 88 19.57 -18.27 9.60
C GLY A 88 19.67 -18.36 8.08
N ASP A 89 19.15 -19.46 7.52
CA ASP A 89 19.21 -19.80 6.09
C ASP A 89 20.65 -19.91 5.57
N THR A 90 21.42 -20.77 6.21
CA THR A 90 22.86 -20.92 5.99
C THR A 90 23.21 -22.16 5.16
N LEU A 91 22.47 -23.26 5.31
CA LEU A 91 22.92 -24.61 4.94
C LEU A 91 22.49 -25.15 3.56
N GLN A 92 21.67 -24.41 2.83
CA GLN A 92 21.08 -24.81 1.54
C GLN A 92 21.62 -24.00 0.36
N ASP A 93 21.22 -24.39 -0.86
CA ASP A 93 21.52 -23.68 -2.12
C ASP A 93 23.02 -23.64 -2.49
N ASN A 94 23.34 -23.13 -3.68
CA ASN A 94 24.68 -22.98 -4.24
C ASN A 94 25.56 -24.24 -4.08
N MET A 95 24.97 -25.42 -4.36
CA MET A 95 25.61 -26.74 -4.26
C MET A 95 26.04 -27.13 -2.84
N ALA A 96 25.47 -26.53 -1.78
CA ALA A 96 25.75 -26.93 -0.40
C ALA A 96 25.35 -28.39 -0.12
N ASP A 97 24.26 -28.85 -0.75
CA ASP A 97 23.67 -30.18 -0.59
C ASP A 97 24.65 -31.33 -0.87
N ILE A 98 25.62 -31.14 -1.78
CA ILE A 98 26.61 -32.18 -2.12
C ILE A 98 27.52 -32.50 -0.92
N PHE A 99 27.56 -31.63 0.09
CA PHE A 99 28.32 -31.78 1.32
C PHE A 99 27.46 -32.24 2.50
N ASN A 100 26.18 -32.52 2.31
CA ASN A 100 25.27 -32.92 3.39
C ASN A 100 25.72 -34.19 4.12
N ASN A 101 26.49 -35.05 3.45
CA ASN A 101 27.02 -36.29 4.04
C ASN A 101 28.37 -36.15 4.73
N ASN A 102 28.97 -34.95 4.74
CA ASN A 102 30.21 -34.72 5.48
C ASN A 102 29.97 -34.78 6.99
N ASP A 103 31.01 -35.12 7.75
CA ASP A 103 30.97 -35.13 9.23
C ASP A 103 30.60 -33.74 9.78
N VAL A 104 31.16 -32.68 9.19
CA VAL A 104 30.79 -31.29 9.43
C VAL A 104 30.51 -30.61 8.09
N HIS A 105 29.40 -29.89 8.00
CA HIS A 105 29.04 -29.17 6.79
C HIS A 105 29.98 -27.96 6.58
N PRO A 106 30.44 -27.65 5.35
CA PRO A 106 31.40 -26.57 5.10
C PRO A 106 30.96 -25.20 5.59
N MET A 107 29.66 -24.91 5.57
CA MET A 107 29.14 -23.66 6.12
C MET A 107 29.32 -23.59 7.64
N MET A 108 29.10 -24.70 8.36
CA MET A 108 29.38 -24.77 9.79
C MET A 108 30.88 -24.64 10.07
N GLU A 109 31.74 -25.25 9.25
CA GLU A 109 33.19 -25.01 9.32
C GLU A 109 33.53 -23.54 9.10
N GLY A 110 32.88 -22.87 8.15
CA GLY A 110 33.02 -21.45 7.84
C GLY A 110 32.65 -20.55 9.02
N LEU A 111 31.44 -20.73 9.59
CA LEU A 111 31.00 -19.96 10.76
C LEU A 111 31.93 -20.23 11.97
N ASN A 112 32.33 -21.48 12.17
CA ASN A 112 33.29 -21.85 13.23
C ASN A 112 34.67 -21.21 13.01
N TYR A 113 35.15 -21.11 11.77
CA TYR A 113 36.42 -20.48 11.41
C TYR A 113 36.41 -18.98 11.68
N MET A 114 35.30 -18.30 11.38
CA MET A 114 35.10 -16.87 11.62
C MET A 114 34.84 -16.51 13.10
N GLY A 115 34.54 -17.52 13.91
CA GLY A 115 34.22 -17.37 15.33
C GLY A 115 32.91 -16.62 15.52
N TYR A 116 31.84 -17.12 14.89
CA TYR A 116 30.47 -16.69 15.19
C TYR A 116 30.10 -17.07 16.63
N ASP A 117 29.49 -16.13 17.33
CA ASP A 117 29.02 -16.29 18.71
C ASP A 117 27.66 -16.98 18.74
N THR A 118 26.75 -16.63 17.81
CA THR A 118 25.43 -17.25 17.67
C THR A 118 25.08 -17.60 16.23
N TRP A 119 24.21 -18.59 16.07
CA TRP A 119 23.55 -18.96 14.83
C TRP A 119 22.07 -19.20 15.10
N THR A 120 21.20 -18.38 14.52
CA THR A 120 19.75 -18.54 14.62
C THR A 120 19.29 -19.49 13.54
N LEU A 121 18.36 -20.40 13.84
CA LEU A 121 17.80 -21.27 12.81
C LEU A 121 16.87 -20.47 11.88
N GLY A 122 17.01 -20.66 10.58
CA GLY A 122 16.07 -20.24 9.56
C GLY A 122 15.22 -21.39 9.05
N ASN A 123 14.29 -21.10 8.13
CA ASN A 123 13.36 -22.15 7.68
C ASN A 123 14.03 -23.17 6.77
N HIS A 124 15.08 -22.79 6.04
CA HIS A 124 15.74 -23.73 5.14
C HIS A 124 16.67 -24.74 5.84
N GLU A 125 17.01 -24.50 7.11
CA GLU A 125 17.67 -25.49 7.96
C GLU A 125 16.88 -26.82 8.08
N PHE A 126 15.56 -26.79 7.84
CA PHE A 126 14.67 -27.94 7.93
C PHE A 126 14.55 -28.75 6.61
N ASN A 127 15.08 -28.27 5.48
CA ASN A 127 14.82 -28.88 4.16
C ASN A 127 15.36 -30.31 3.97
N PHE A 128 16.31 -30.74 4.80
CA PHE A 128 17.00 -32.04 4.69
C PHE A 128 16.72 -32.95 5.90
N GLY A 129 15.70 -32.64 6.70
CA GLY A 129 15.25 -33.43 7.82
C GLY A 129 16.02 -33.22 9.13
N LEU A 130 15.45 -33.73 10.23
CA LEU A 130 15.94 -33.48 11.59
C LEU A 130 17.33 -34.09 11.86
N ASP A 131 17.69 -35.21 11.24
CA ASP A 131 19.03 -35.81 11.41
C ASP A 131 20.12 -34.89 10.86
N PHE A 132 19.88 -34.31 9.67
CA PHE A 132 20.77 -33.31 9.09
C PHE A 132 20.85 -32.06 9.98
N LEU A 133 19.70 -31.54 10.41
CA LEU A 133 19.65 -30.35 11.27
C LEU A 133 20.40 -30.59 12.58
N ASN A 134 20.07 -31.65 13.32
CA ASN A 134 20.69 -31.98 14.61
C ASN A 134 22.21 -32.19 14.49
N LYS A 135 22.68 -32.78 13.38
CA LYS A 135 24.12 -32.92 13.11
C LYS A 135 24.80 -31.56 13.01
N ASN A 136 24.21 -30.62 12.27
CA ASN A 136 24.79 -29.29 12.09
C ASN A 136 24.69 -28.43 13.35
N VAL A 137 23.58 -28.54 14.09
CA VAL A 137 23.42 -27.94 15.43
C VAL A 137 24.53 -28.39 16.36
N ALA A 138 24.85 -29.70 16.37
CA ALA A 138 25.93 -30.24 17.19
C ALA A 138 27.34 -29.84 16.72
N ALA A 139 27.51 -29.52 15.43
CA ALA A 139 28.80 -29.16 14.84
C ALA A 139 29.16 -27.67 15.01
N PHE A 140 28.17 -26.80 15.21
CA PHE A 140 28.40 -25.38 15.49
C PHE A 140 29.01 -25.18 16.89
N LYS A 141 30.08 -24.39 16.99
CA LYS A 141 30.81 -24.16 18.24
C LYS A 141 30.23 -23.03 19.09
N GLY A 142 29.45 -22.14 18.49
CA GLY A 142 28.75 -21.05 19.17
C GLY A 142 27.42 -21.51 19.77
N LYS A 143 26.49 -20.58 19.96
CA LYS A 143 25.15 -20.85 20.48
C LYS A 143 24.11 -20.91 19.37
N VAL A 144 23.39 -22.02 19.26
CA VAL A 144 22.27 -22.16 18.31
C VAL A 144 20.99 -21.66 18.97
N LEU A 145 20.29 -20.73 18.32
CA LEU A 145 19.16 -20.01 18.90
C LEU A 145 17.84 -20.21 18.13
N ALA A 146 16.75 -20.45 18.86
CA ALA A 146 15.36 -20.33 18.40
C ALA A 146 14.41 -20.52 19.61
N ALA A 147 13.78 -19.45 20.09
CA ALA A 147 12.95 -19.49 21.28
C ALA A 147 11.55 -20.08 21.03
N ASN A 148 11.02 -19.93 19.82
CA ASN A 148 9.65 -20.30 19.46
C ASN A 148 9.54 -21.67 18.79
N ILE A 149 10.47 -22.59 19.09
CA ILE A 149 10.40 -23.99 18.65
C ILE A 149 10.37 -24.89 19.88
N TYR A 150 9.31 -25.68 19.99
CA TYR A 150 9.08 -26.63 21.09
C TYR A 150 9.04 -28.06 20.58
N LYS A 151 9.58 -29.00 21.35
CA LYS A 151 9.41 -30.45 21.15
C LYS A 151 8.07 -30.90 21.73
N GLY A 152 7.61 -32.11 21.39
CA GLY A 152 6.32 -32.63 21.88
C GLY A 152 6.26 -32.86 23.38
N ASP A 153 7.40 -32.92 24.06
CA ASP A 153 7.50 -32.94 25.53
C ASP A 153 7.36 -31.56 26.20
N GLY A 154 7.21 -30.50 25.40
CA GLY A 154 7.05 -29.11 25.86
C GLY A 154 8.36 -28.39 26.19
N THR A 155 9.52 -29.00 25.93
CA THR A 155 10.83 -28.34 26.05
C THR A 155 11.22 -27.60 24.76
N ARG A 156 12.07 -26.56 24.86
CA ARG A 156 12.57 -25.84 23.67
C ARG A 156 13.52 -26.71 22.85
N PHE A 157 13.48 -26.59 21.53
CA PHE A 157 14.31 -27.38 20.61
C PHE A 157 15.81 -27.08 20.73
N VAL A 158 16.14 -25.78 20.74
CA VAL A 158 17.48 -25.22 20.95
C VAL A 158 17.43 -24.09 22.00
N GLU A 159 18.55 -23.40 22.27
CA GLU A 159 18.57 -22.34 23.28
C GLU A 159 17.68 -21.16 22.82
N PRO A 160 16.91 -20.53 23.72
CA PRO A 160 16.08 -19.36 23.38
C PRO A 160 16.92 -18.08 23.18
N TYR A 161 18.02 -17.97 23.93
CA TYR A 161 18.90 -16.82 23.96
C TYR A 161 20.28 -17.21 24.49
N ALA A 162 21.27 -16.35 24.23
CA ALA A 162 22.60 -16.41 24.82
C ALA A 162 22.98 -15.06 25.42
N ILE A 163 23.74 -15.05 26.53
CA ILE A 163 24.23 -13.83 27.17
C ILE A 163 25.75 -13.79 27.09
N PHE A 164 26.28 -12.69 26.58
CA PHE A 164 27.70 -12.42 26.42
C PHE A 164 28.11 -11.24 27.28
N GLU A 165 29.38 -11.18 27.70
CA GLU A 165 29.93 -10.03 28.41
C GLU A 165 31.07 -9.41 27.59
N LYS A 166 30.96 -8.11 27.27
CA LYS A 166 31.99 -7.33 26.57
C LYS A 166 32.22 -6.03 27.31
N ALA A 167 33.46 -5.76 27.71
CA ALA A 167 33.83 -4.60 28.52
C ALA A 167 32.92 -4.39 29.76
N GLY A 168 32.49 -5.48 30.40
CA GLY A 168 31.62 -5.47 31.58
C GLY A 168 30.13 -5.26 31.28
N VAL A 169 29.73 -5.15 30.02
CA VAL A 169 28.33 -5.00 29.56
C VAL A 169 27.78 -6.37 29.20
N ARG A 170 26.61 -6.74 29.76
CA ARG A 170 25.91 -8.00 29.47
C ARG A 170 24.97 -7.82 28.27
N ILE A 171 25.22 -8.55 27.19
CA ILE A 171 24.45 -8.47 25.96
C ILE A 171 23.68 -9.78 25.78
N ALA A 172 22.35 -9.71 25.83
CA ALA A 172 21.48 -10.85 25.54
C ALA A 172 21.11 -10.84 24.06
N VAL A 173 21.31 -11.98 23.39
CA VAL A 173 20.87 -12.21 22.00
C VAL A 173 19.75 -13.24 22.02
N VAL A 174 18.55 -12.85 21.59
CA VAL A 174 17.36 -13.72 21.49
C VAL A 174 17.19 -14.19 20.06
N GLY A 175 16.97 -15.50 19.86
CA GLY A 175 16.69 -16.08 18.55
C GLY A 175 15.20 -16.32 18.33
N LEU A 176 14.66 -15.94 17.18
CA LEU A 176 13.32 -16.30 16.74
C LEU A 176 13.33 -16.71 15.27
N ILE A 177 12.37 -17.52 14.89
CA ILE A 177 12.13 -17.94 13.50
C ILE A 177 10.67 -17.67 13.13
N THR A 178 10.40 -17.42 11.85
CA THR A 178 9.03 -17.47 11.30
C THR A 178 8.30 -18.78 11.68
N PRO A 179 7.00 -18.74 12.04
CA PRO A 179 6.28 -19.92 12.51
C PRO A 179 5.80 -20.86 11.38
N HIS A 180 6.14 -20.57 10.12
CA HIS A 180 5.49 -21.15 8.94
C HIS A 180 6.17 -22.39 8.35
N ILE A 181 7.16 -22.96 9.03
CA ILE A 181 7.84 -24.20 8.59
C ILE A 181 6.83 -25.31 8.31
N PRO A 182 5.81 -25.58 9.17
CA PRO A 182 4.82 -26.61 8.87
C PRO A 182 4.02 -26.38 7.60
N ARG A 183 3.88 -25.12 7.16
CA ARG A 183 3.20 -24.75 5.92
C ARG A 183 4.11 -24.99 4.72
N TRP A 184 5.38 -24.61 4.79
CA TRP A 184 6.32 -24.73 3.67
C TRP A 184 6.86 -26.15 3.49
N GLU A 185 7.04 -26.89 4.57
CA GLU A 185 7.45 -28.30 4.61
C GLU A 185 6.24 -29.24 4.72
N ALA A 186 5.01 -28.78 4.41
CA ALA A 186 3.79 -29.58 4.52
C ALA A 186 3.83 -30.90 3.72
N SER A 187 4.68 -30.98 2.69
CA SER A 187 4.91 -32.19 1.90
C SER A 187 5.74 -33.27 2.61
N THR A 188 6.53 -32.84 3.60
CA THR A 188 7.62 -33.56 4.26
C THR A 188 7.53 -33.31 5.77
N PRO A 189 6.39 -33.62 6.42
CA PRO A 189 6.18 -33.35 7.84
C PRO A 189 7.20 -34.04 8.76
N GLU A 190 7.82 -35.12 8.29
CA GLU A 190 8.94 -35.79 8.96
C GLU A 190 10.15 -34.86 9.21
N HIS A 191 10.29 -33.77 8.46
CA HIS A 191 11.38 -32.81 8.63
C HIS A 191 11.27 -31.95 9.88
N PHE A 192 10.09 -31.88 10.49
CA PHE A 192 9.83 -31.16 11.73
C PHE A 192 8.94 -32.00 12.67
N GLU A 193 8.98 -33.32 12.52
CA GLU A 193 8.18 -34.22 13.36
C GLU A 193 8.45 -33.96 14.85
N ASP A 194 7.38 -33.93 15.64
CA ASP A 194 7.42 -33.60 17.07
C ASP A 194 7.81 -32.14 17.40
N LEU A 195 7.95 -31.25 16.41
CA LEU A 195 8.21 -29.82 16.64
C LEU A 195 6.95 -28.97 16.46
N THR A 196 6.79 -27.99 17.33
CA THR A 196 5.75 -26.96 17.28
C THR A 196 6.38 -25.59 17.21
N PHE A 197 5.89 -24.76 16.29
CA PHE A 197 6.35 -23.40 16.07
C PHE A 197 5.31 -22.43 16.65
N THR A 198 5.69 -21.64 17.65
CA THR A 198 4.77 -20.74 18.35
C THR A 198 4.82 -19.33 17.78
N ASP A 199 3.76 -18.56 18.07
CA ASP A 199 3.67 -17.15 17.73
C ASP A 199 4.90 -16.37 18.23
N PRO A 200 5.62 -15.66 17.33
CA PRO A 200 6.84 -14.96 17.69
C PRO A 200 6.64 -13.83 18.71
N VAL A 201 5.52 -13.09 18.65
CA VAL A 201 5.23 -11.98 19.56
C VAL A 201 5.00 -12.51 20.97
N GLU A 202 4.17 -13.53 21.11
CA GLU A 202 3.89 -14.13 22.41
C GLU A 202 5.12 -14.83 23.00
N GLU A 203 5.96 -15.42 22.16
CA GLU A 203 7.21 -16.03 22.63
C GLU A 203 8.26 -14.99 23.03
N ALA A 204 8.40 -13.90 22.28
CA ALA A 204 9.29 -12.79 22.63
C ALA A 204 8.95 -12.23 24.01
N LYS A 205 7.66 -11.99 24.30
CA LYS A 205 7.20 -11.53 25.63
C LYS A 205 7.63 -12.48 26.75
N LYS A 206 7.53 -13.80 26.54
CA LYS A 206 7.96 -14.79 27.53
C LYS A 206 9.48 -14.72 27.76
N VAL A 207 10.26 -14.66 26.68
CA VAL A 207 11.73 -14.62 26.78
C VAL A 207 12.22 -13.33 27.40
N VAL A 208 11.66 -12.18 27.05
CA VAL A 208 11.97 -10.88 27.67
C VAL A 208 11.74 -10.95 29.18
N LYS A 209 10.62 -11.53 29.60
CA LYS A 209 10.32 -11.78 31.01
C LYS A 209 11.32 -12.73 31.67
N GLU A 210 11.76 -13.79 30.99
CA GLU A 210 12.81 -14.69 31.49
C GLU A 210 14.17 -13.98 31.65
N LEU A 211 14.41 -12.92 30.88
CA LEU A 211 15.64 -12.14 30.83
C LEU A 211 15.67 -10.95 31.80
N GLU A 212 14.56 -10.64 32.49
CA GLU A 212 14.49 -9.54 33.47
C GLU A 212 15.67 -9.53 34.45
N GLY A 213 16.42 -8.42 34.46
CA GLY A 213 17.60 -8.20 35.32
C GLY A 213 18.88 -8.91 34.90
N LYS A 214 18.89 -9.66 33.79
CA LYS A 214 20.05 -10.47 33.35
C LYS A 214 20.90 -9.83 32.26
N TYR A 215 20.42 -8.78 31.61
CA TYR A 215 21.10 -8.10 30.52
C TYR A 215 21.18 -6.59 30.76
N ASP A 216 22.05 -5.95 29.99
CA ASP A 216 22.22 -4.50 29.89
C ASP A 216 21.87 -4.00 28.48
N VAL A 217 22.05 -4.86 27.47
CA VAL A 217 21.66 -4.65 26.07
C VAL A 217 20.88 -5.87 25.58
N LEU A 218 19.75 -5.67 24.91
CA LEU A 218 18.92 -6.73 24.34
C LEU A 218 18.88 -6.65 22.82
N VAL A 219 19.33 -7.74 22.19
CA VAL A 219 19.47 -7.88 20.74
C VAL A 219 18.55 -9.00 20.25
N GLY A 220 17.74 -8.72 19.23
CA GLY A 220 17.03 -9.74 18.48
C GLY A 220 17.86 -10.25 17.31
N SER A 221 17.89 -11.57 17.11
CA SER A 221 18.38 -12.22 15.89
C SER A 221 17.24 -13.06 15.36
N PHE A 222 16.43 -12.49 14.47
CA PHE A 222 15.14 -13.05 14.08
C PHE A 222 15.15 -13.41 12.60
N HIS A 223 15.00 -14.70 12.29
CA HIS A 223 14.81 -15.16 10.91
C HIS A 223 13.36 -14.94 10.47
N MET A 224 13.04 -13.66 10.28
CA MET A 224 11.75 -13.12 9.82
C MET A 224 12.01 -11.74 9.22
N GLY A 225 11.15 -11.34 8.27
CA GLY A 225 11.22 -10.01 7.68
C GLY A 225 10.70 -8.90 8.61
N ASP A 226 10.88 -7.65 8.17
CA ASP A 226 10.39 -6.45 8.88
C ASP A 226 8.87 -6.48 9.15
N THR A 227 8.06 -6.66 8.10
CA THR A 227 6.60 -6.79 8.21
C THR A 227 6.16 -8.25 8.20
N ALA A 228 4.95 -8.47 8.70
CA ALA A 228 4.24 -9.73 8.59
C ALA A 228 4.18 -10.31 7.16
N GLU A 229 4.23 -11.64 7.03
CA GLU A 229 4.10 -12.38 5.76
C GLU A 229 2.69 -12.98 5.57
N TYR A 230 2.13 -13.65 6.57
CA TYR A 230 0.78 -14.23 6.50
C TYR A 230 -0.12 -13.78 7.65
N ASP A 231 0.43 -13.67 8.85
CA ASP A 231 -0.29 -13.31 10.07
C ASP A 231 0.24 -12.00 10.64
N ASN A 232 -0.62 -11.18 11.26
CA ASN A 232 -0.22 -9.85 11.73
C ASN A 232 0.93 -9.82 12.78
N SER A 233 1.35 -10.97 13.31
CA SER A 233 2.38 -11.13 14.35
C SER A 233 3.66 -11.84 13.90
N ASP A 234 3.77 -12.30 12.65
CA ASP A 234 4.89 -13.16 12.18
C ASP A 234 6.10 -12.38 11.61
N GLY A 235 6.16 -11.06 11.83
CA GLY A 235 7.26 -10.18 11.43
C GLY A 235 8.00 -9.54 12.61
N ALA A 236 9.21 -9.02 12.34
CA ALA A 236 10.07 -8.41 13.36
C ALA A 236 9.52 -7.10 13.92
N LEU A 237 8.84 -6.27 13.11
CA LEU A 237 8.26 -5.00 13.56
C LEU A 237 7.12 -5.23 14.58
N PRO A 238 6.14 -6.13 14.35
CA PRO A 238 5.19 -6.54 15.39
C PRO A 238 5.84 -6.95 16.72
N VAL A 239 6.94 -7.72 16.68
CA VAL A 239 7.69 -8.10 17.89
C VAL A 239 8.30 -6.87 18.56
N ALA A 240 8.91 -5.96 17.79
CA ALA A 240 9.50 -4.73 18.29
C ALA A 240 8.48 -3.77 18.96
N GLU A 241 7.25 -3.72 18.41
CA GLU A 241 6.16 -2.93 19.01
C GLU A 241 5.64 -3.58 20.30
N ALA A 242 5.59 -4.92 20.35
CA ALA A 242 5.09 -5.65 21.51
C ALA A 242 6.13 -5.80 22.64
N CYS A 243 7.42 -5.73 22.31
CA CYS A 243 8.56 -5.86 23.21
C CYS A 243 9.51 -4.66 23.03
N PRO A 244 9.15 -3.47 23.55
CA PRO A 244 9.97 -2.26 23.44
C PRO A 244 11.32 -2.35 24.18
N GLU A 245 11.57 -3.43 24.92
CA GLU A 245 12.81 -3.69 25.64
C GLU A 245 13.99 -4.07 24.73
N PHE A 246 13.75 -4.42 23.46
CA PHE A 246 14.82 -4.66 22.49
C PHE A 246 15.50 -3.35 22.09
N ASP A 247 16.83 -3.34 22.00
CA ASP A 247 17.58 -2.17 21.52
C ASP A 247 17.73 -2.19 19.99
N VAL A 248 17.96 -3.38 19.45
CA VAL A 248 18.13 -3.62 18.01
C VAL A 248 17.71 -5.04 17.64
N ILE A 249 17.15 -5.21 16.45
CA ILE A 249 16.77 -6.50 15.88
C ILE A 249 17.44 -6.67 14.51
N PHE A 250 18.20 -7.74 14.38
CA PHE A 250 18.72 -8.26 13.11
C PHE A 250 17.67 -9.18 12.51
N CYS A 251 17.25 -8.88 11.29
CA CYS A 251 16.21 -9.59 10.54
C CYS A 251 16.84 -10.52 9.47
N GLY A 252 16.02 -11.37 8.86
CA GLY A 252 16.38 -12.28 7.76
C GLY A 252 15.15 -12.67 6.94
N HIS A 253 15.22 -13.77 6.17
CA HIS A 253 14.10 -14.42 5.44
C HIS A 253 13.57 -13.67 4.20
N LYS A 254 13.48 -12.33 4.23
CA LYS A 254 12.95 -11.56 3.08
C LYS A 254 13.97 -11.30 1.98
N HIS A 255 15.26 -11.53 2.26
CA HIS A 255 16.38 -11.11 1.40
C HIS A 255 16.38 -9.59 1.17
N ALA A 256 15.83 -8.82 2.11
CA ALA A 256 15.74 -7.37 2.04
C ALA A 256 17.02 -6.73 2.56
N LYS A 257 17.35 -5.54 2.05
CA LYS A 257 18.52 -4.77 2.50
C LYS A 257 18.09 -3.41 3.00
N PHE A 258 17.96 -3.28 4.32
CA PHE A 258 17.58 -2.04 4.99
C PHE A 258 18.34 -1.88 6.31
N ASP A 259 18.56 -0.63 6.73
CA ASP A 259 19.21 -0.27 8.00
C ASP A 259 18.58 0.97 8.66
N ASN A 260 17.39 1.36 8.19
CA ASN A 260 16.71 2.63 8.49
C ASN A 260 15.30 2.47 9.06
N ILE A 261 14.90 1.25 9.47
CA ILE A 261 13.60 1.00 10.09
C ILE A 261 13.70 1.19 11.60
N THR A 262 12.72 1.88 12.18
CA THR A 262 12.61 2.09 13.62
C THR A 262 11.15 1.94 14.04
N SER A 263 10.88 1.13 15.07
CA SER A 263 9.54 0.95 15.62
C SER A 263 9.02 2.24 16.28
N THR A 264 7.72 2.30 16.56
CA THR A 264 7.14 3.43 17.30
C THR A 264 7.70 3.54 18.73
N SER A 265 8.13 2.41 19.30
CA SER A 265 8.83 2.31 20.58
C SER A 265 10.33 2.67 20.53
N GLY A 266 10.91 2.87 19.34
CA GLY A 266 12.30 3.28 19.16
C GLY A 266 13.31 2.15 18.90
N VAL A 267 12.87 0.90 18.77
CA VAL A 267 13.71 -0.27 18.46
C VAL A 267 14.16 -0.20 17.00
N LYS A 268 15.45 -0.40 16.74
CA LYS A 268 16.00 -0.37 15.37
C LYS A 268 15.99 -1.75 14.73
N LEU A 269 15.63 -1.82 13.45
CA LEU A 269 15.66 -3.06 12.67
C LEU A 269 16.68 -2.94 11.53
N ILE A 270 17.39 -4.03 11.25
CA ILE A 270 18.38 -4.11 10.16
C ILE A 270 18.36 -5.50 9.51
N GLU A 271 18.46 -5.56 8.18
CA GLU A 271 18.62 -6.80 7.40
C GLU A 271 19.70 -6.59 6.33
N ALA A 272 20.61 -7.56 6.20
CA ALA A 272 21.81 -7.44 5.35
C ALA A 272 21.60 -7.86 3.89
N GLY A 273 20.38 -8.20 3.49
CA GLY A 273 20.10 -8.92 2.25
C GLY A 273 20.43 -10.40 2.39
N ASN A 274 20.85 -11.03 1.30
CA ASN A 274 21.22 -12.44 1.27
C ASN A 274 22.61 -12.63 0.65
N TYR A 275 23.08 -13.88 0.61
CA TYR A 275 24.27 -14.35 -0.09
C TYR A 275 25.60 -13.77 0.40
N GLY A 276 25.59 -12.94 1.43
CA GLY A 276 26.73 -12.14 1.86
C GLY A 276 26.89 -10.81 1.12
N TRP A 277 25.81 -10.24 0.58
CA TRP A 277 25.79 -8.92 -0.07
C TRP A 277 26.18 -7.75 0.85
N ALA A 278 25.96 -7.90 2.14
CA ALA A 278 26.41 -6.96 3.15
C ALA A 278 26.65 -7.66 4.49
N LEU A 279 27.38 -6.99 5.37
CA LEU A 279 27.45 -7.28 6.80
C LEU A 279 26.61 -6.24 7.55
N ALA A 280 25.55 -6.67 8.24
CA ALA A 280 24.78 -5.78 9.10
C ALA A 280 25.62 -5.41 10.33
N LYS A 281 25.61 -4.13 10.70
CA LYS A 281 26.34 -3.63 11.85
C LYS A 281 25.43 -2.77 12.72
N ALA A 282 25.44 -3.04 14.02
CA ALA A 282 24.87 -2.19 15.05
C ALA A 282 25.95 -1.76 16.04
N ASP A 283 26.18 -0.45 16.17
CA ASP A 283 27.00 0.12 17.25
C ASP A 283 26.07 0.65 18.34
N ILE A 284 26.19 0.06 19.54
CA ILE A 284 25.34 0.33 20.70
C ILE A 284 26.19 1.03 21.74
N LYS A 285 25.90 2.31 21.98
CA LYS A 285 26.58 3.12 22.99
C LYS A 285 25.88 2.96 24.32
N VAL A 286 26.60 2.46 25.31
CA VAL A 286 26.15 2.30 26.69
C VAL A 286 26.93 3.20 27.63
N GLU A 287 26.27 3.66 28.68
CA GLU A 287 26.86 4.47 29.74
C GLU A 287 26.70 3.74 31.06
N ASN A 288 27.79 3.67 31.85
CA ASN A 288 27.73 3.16 33.20
C ASN A 288 27.11 4.21 34.14
N THR A 289 26.01 3.87 34.80
CA THR A 289 25.30 4.72 35.77
C THR A 289 25.37 4.10 37.17
N ASP A 290 25.04 4.85 38.22
CA ASP A 290 24.95 4.33 39.60
C ASP A 290 23.99 3.12 39.74
N SER A 291 23.06 2.95 38.80
CA SER A 291 22.10 1.86 38.71
C SER A 291 22.50 0.71 37.76
N GLY A 292 23.66 0.79 37.12
CA GLY A 292 24.14 -0.18 36.10
C GLY A 292 24.29 0.45 34.71
N TRP A 293 24.50 -0.39 33.70
CA TRP A 293 24.65 0.06 32.32
C TRP A 293 23.31 0.50 31.73
N THR A 294 23.33 1.53 30.90
CA THR A 294 22.14 2.03 30.19
C THR A 294 22.47 2.37 28.75
N VAL A 295 21.64 1.92 27.81
CA VAL A 295 21.76 2.24 26.38
C VAL A 295 21.43 3.71 26.15
N LYS A 296 22.29 4.42 25.42
CA LYS A 296 22.14 5.85 25.09
C LYS A 296 21.87 6.10 23.63
N ASP A 297 22.46 5.29 22.78
CA ASP A 297 22.31 5.40 21.33
C ASP A 297 22.54 4.04 20.68
N VAL A 298 21.79 3.78 19.62
CA VAL A 298 21.91 2.61 18.77
C VAL A 298 22.04 3.14 17.35
N SER A 299 23.09 2.76 16.63
CA SER A 299 23.25 3.12 15.22
C SER A 299 23.39 1.87 14.38
N THR A 300 22.66 1.81 13.27
CA THR A 300 22.59 0.65 12.37
C THR A 300 23.13 1.03 11.00
N LYS A 301 23.86 0.11 10.37
CA LYS A 301 24.39 0.29 9.01
C LYS A 301 24.67 -1.05 8.33
N ASN A 302 24.28 -1.18 7.07
CA ASN A 302 24.75 -2.26 6.22
C ASN A 302 26.11 -1.92 5.56
N LEU A 303 27.08 -2.82 5.69
CA LEU A 303 28.40 -2.71 5.07
C LEU A 303 28.45 -3.57 3.79
N PRO A 304 28.36 -2.98 2.59
CA PRO A 304 28.30 -3.75 1.34
C PRO A 304 29.64 -4.42 1.02
N THR A 305 29.57 -5.59 0.36
CA THR A 305 30.73 -6.42 0.00
C THR A 305 31.18 -6.24 -1.47
N ASP A 306 30.40 -5.53 -2.30
CA ASP A 306 30.64 -5.30 -3.74
C ASP A 306 32.05 -4.81 -4.07
N LYS A 307 32.60 -3.93 -3.22
CA LYS A 307 33.93 -3.32 -3.37
C LYS A 307 34.99 -3.92 -2.45
N ILE A 308 34.64 -4.95 -1.70
CA ILE A 308 35.54 -5.58 -0.72
C ILE A 308 36.22 -6.78 -1.39
N ALA A 309 37.55 -6.84 -1.27
CA ALA A 309 38.30 -8.01 -1.67
C ALA A 309 38.02 -9.17 -0.71
N ALA A 310 37.88 -10.39 -1.24
CA ALA A 310 37.69 -11.58 -0.43
C ALA A 310 38.94 -11.88 0.41
N ASP A 311 38.75 -12.39 1.63
CA ASP A 311 39.82 -12.78 2.54
C ASP A 311 40.62 -13.98 2.00
N GLU A 312 41.90 -13.78 1.70
CA GLU A 312 42.74 -14.80 1.05
C GLU A 312 42.92 -16.06 1.90
N GLU A 313 42.99 -15.92 3.23
CA GLU A 313 43.12 -17.06 4.15
C GLU A 313 41.86 -17.92 4.14
N MET A 314 40.67 -17.29 4.14
CA MET A 314 39.41 -18.01 4.03
C MET A 314 39.25 -18.69 2.66
N LEU A 315 39.65 -18.03 1.57
CA LEU A 315 39.64 -18.66 0.26
C LEU A 315 40.53 -19.91 0.26
N GLU A 316 41.77 -19.82 0.72
CA GLU A 316 42.68 -20.98 0.75
C GLU A 316 42.14 -22.11 1.63
N GLN A 317 41.60 -21.78 2.82
CA GLN A 317 41.02 -22.75 3.75
C GLN A 317 39.86 -23.55 3.13
N PHE A 318 39.00 -22.89 2.35
CA PHE A 318 37.80 -23.51 1.74
C PHE A 318 37.97 -23.80 0.24
N LYS A 319 39.20 -23.78 -0.27
CA LYS A 319 39.48 -24.05 -1.69
C LYS A 319 38.94 -25.41 -2.14
N TRP A 320 39.02 -26.42 -1.27
CA TRP A 320 38.51 -27.75 -1.56
C TRP A 320 36.99 -27.77 -1.79
N VAL A 321 36.22 -26.92 -1.09
CA VAL A 321 34.77 -26.77 -1.29
C VAL A 321 34.51 -26.20 -2.68
N HIS A 322 35.21 -25.13 -3.03
CA HIS A 322 35.09 -24.46 -4.33
C HIS A 322 35.44 -25.39 -5.50
N ASP A 323 36.57 -26.08 -5.41
CA ASP A 323 37.02 -27.00 -6.46
C ASP A 323 36.05 -28.18 -6.62
N THR A 324 35.51 -28.70 -5.52
CA THR A 324 34.53 -29.79 -5.53
C THR A 324 33.21 -29.35 -6.17
N ALA A 325 32.66 -28.22 -5.73
CA ALA A 325 31.41 -27.66 -6.26
C ALA A 325 31.53 -27.33 -7.75
N LYS A 326 32.64 -26.73 -8.21
CA LYS A 326 32.87 -26.45 -9.65
C LYS A 326 32.99 -27.72 -10.49
N THR A 327 33.66 -28.74 -9.95
CA THR A 327 33.80 -30.02 -10.64
C THR A 327 32.44 -30.70 -10.79
N GLU A 328 31.63 -30.71 -9.73
CA GLU A 328 30.30 -31.32 -9.77
C GLU A 328 29.35 -30.55 -10.68
N ALA A 329 29.34 -29.21 -10.60
CA ALA A 329 28.53 -28.35 -11.47
C ALA A 329 28.83 -28.57 -12.97
N ASN A 330 30.10 -28.79 -13.33
CA ASN A 330 30.53 -28.97 -14.71
C ASN A 330 30.50 -30.42 -15.22
N LYS A 331 30.04 -31.38 -14.42
CA LYS A 331 29.93 -32.78 -14.83
C LYS A 331 28.97 -32.93 -16.00
N VAL A 332 29.47 -33.47 -17.11
CA VAL A 332 28.68 -33.76 -18.32
C VAL A 332 27.75 -34.94 -18.05
N VAL A 333 26.46 -34.72 -18.26
CA VAL A 333 25.38 -35.69 -18.05
C VAL A 333 24.56 -35.96 -19.32
N GLY A 334 24.84 -35.26 -20.43
CA GLY A 334 24.28 -35.51 -21.75
C GLY A 334 24.78 -34.52 -22.81
N GLU A 335 24.04 -34.39 -23.91
CA GLU A 335 24.30 -33.49 -25.03
C GLU A 335 22.99 -32.76 -25.41
N ILE A 336 23.00 -31.43 -25.48
CA ILE A 336 21.92 -30.59 -26.01
C ILE A 336 22.16 -30.40 -27.52
N THR A 337 21.23 -30.88 -28.33
CA THR A 337 21.38 -30.90 -29.80
C THR A 337 21.15 -29.53 -30.45
N GLU A 338 20.24 -28.74 -29.89
CA GLU A 338 19.81 -27.41 -30.37
C GLU A 338 19.37 -26.54 -29.18
N ASP A 339 19.33 -25.22 -29.37
CA ASP A 339 18.83 -24.30 -28.35
C ASP A 339 17.34 -24.57 -28.07
N PHE A 340 16.98 -24.70 -26.79
CA PHE A 340 15.60 -25.03 -26.39
C PHE A 340 14.62 -23.87 -26.57
N VAL A 341 15.10 -22.64 -26.37
CA VAL A 341 14.34 -21.42 -26.61
C VAL A 341 15.15 -20.52 -27.53
N SER A 342 14.62 -20.21 -28.71
CA SER A 342 15.31 -19.37 -29.70
C SER A 342 15.50 -17.93 -29.22
N ARG A 343 14.52 -17.41 -28.48
CA ARG A 343 14.52 -16.10 -27.82
C ARG A 343 13.91 -16.24 -26.43
N VAL A 344 14.64 -15.92 -25.36
CA VAL A 344 14.05 -15.94 -24.01
C VAL A 344 13.28 -14.66 -23.72
N ASP A 345 13.71 -13.55 -24.31
CA ASP A 345 12.94 -12.30 -24.35
C ASP A 345 12.06 -12.25 -25.60
N TYR A 346 10.76 -12.20 -25.40
CA TYR A 346 9.77 -12.33 -26.48
C TYR A 346 9.87 -11.20 -27.51
N LEU A 347 10.12 -9.96 -27.06
CA LEU A 347 10.14 -8.78 -27.92
C LEU A 347 11.51 -8.52 -28.52
N THR A 348 12.55 -8.42 -27.67
CA THR A 348 13.88 -7.96 -28.08
C THR A 348 14.72 -9.06 -28.73
N GLY A 349 14.42 -10.33 -28.43
CA GLY A 349 15.21 -11.46 -28.91
C GLY A 349 16.49 -11.71 -28.11
N THR A 350 16.73 -10.99 -27.01
CA THR A 350 17.95 -11.13 -26.22
C THR A 350 17.98 -12.43 -25.41
N ASN A 351 19.19 -12.79 -24.94
CA ASN A 351 19.43 -13.97 -24.09
C ASN A 351 19.15 -13.72 -22.60
N LYS A 352 18.59 -12.56 -22.27
CA LYS A 352 18.14 -12.15 -20.93
C LYS A 352 16.78 -11.49 -21.09
N VAL A 353 15.84 -11.77 -20.20
CA VAL A 353 14.54 -11.09 -20.20
C VAL A 353 14.71 -9.67 -19.68
N THR A 354 14.38 -8.71 -20.54
CA THR A 354 14.35 -7.26 -20.28
C THR A 354 12.98 -6.66 -20.53
N THR A 355 12.09 -7.40 -21.21
CA THR A 355 10.72 -6.98 -21.53
C THR A 355 9.69 -7.96 -21.02
N MET A 356 9.43 -9.06 -21.73
CA MET A 356 8.52 -10.13 -21.33
C MET A 356 9.12 -11.48 -21.70
N ALA A 357 8.91 -12.47 -20.84
CA ALA A 357 9.48 -13.79 -21.04
C ALA A 357 8.69 -14.58 -22.08
N THR A 358 9.38 -15.21 -23.02
CA THR A 358 8.75 -16.05 -24.05
C THR A 358 7.91 -17.17 -23.43
N ALA A 359 8.43 -17.84 -22.40
CA ALA A 359 7.74 -18.92 -21.70
C ALA A 359 6.41 -18.49 -21.03
N GLN A 360 6.16 -17.20 -20.86
CA GLN A 360 4.92 -16.68 -20.30
C GLN A 360 3.91 -16.28 -21.39
N VAL A 361 4.28 -16.33 -22.66
CA VAL A 361 3.45 -15.88 -23.79
C VAL A 361 3.18 -17.01 -24.77
N GLU A 362 4.14 -17.91 -24.94
CA GLU A 362 4.04 -19.09 -25.80
C GLU A 362 4.69 -20.31 -25.15
N ASP A 363 4.33 -21.48 -25.66
CA ASP A 363 4.82 -22.77 -25.20
C ASP A 363 6.32 -22.96 -25.50
N THR A 364 7.06 -23.64 -24.62
CA THR A 364 8.53 -23.77 -24.74
C THR A 364 9.06 -25.14 -24.35
N ALA A 365 10.12 -25.57 -25.03
CA ALA A 365 10.72 -26.89 -24.82
C ALA A 365 11.32 -27.11 -23.42
N VAL A 366 11.66 -26.03 -22.70
CA VAL A 366 12.18 -26.13 -21.33
C VAL A 366 11.09 -26.59 -20.37
N VAL A 367 9.91 -25.96 -20.46
CA VAL A 367 8.77 -26.30 -19.62
C VAL A 367 8.26 -27.69 -19.96
N ASP A 368 8.21 -28.04 -21.25
CA ASP A 368 7.85 -29.38 -21.72
C ASP A 368 8.81 -30.47 -21.24
N LEU A 369 10.11 -30.19 -21.18
CA LEU A 369 11.08 -31.13 -20.61
C LEU A 369 10.77 -31.41 -19.13
N ILE A 370 10.51 -30.35 -18.33
CA ILE A 370 10.17 -30.51 -16.91
C ILE A 370 8.89 -31.33 -16.77
N ASN A 371 7.84 -30.95 -17.50
CA ASN A 371 6.55 -31.64 -17.51
C ASN A 371 6.66 -33.12 -17.95
N ALA A 372 7.50 -33.42 -18.95
CA ALA A 372 7.75 -34.79 -19.40
C ALA A 372 8.42 -35.65 -18.33
N VAL A 373 9.40 -35.09 -17.61
CA VAL A 373 10.07 -35.74 -16.46
C VAL A 373 9.07 -36.02 -15.35
N GLN A 374 8.29 -35.01 -14.97
CA GLN A 374 7.26 -35.13 -13.93
C GLN A 374 6.22 -36.20 -14.29
N THR A 375 5.72 -36.18 -15.51
CA THR A 375 4.75 -37.17 -16.03
C THR A 375 5.32 -38.58 -15.99
N HIS A 376 6.58 -38.75 -16.40
CA HIS A 376 7.23 -40.04 -16.49
C HIS A 376 7.35 -40.73 -15.12
N TYR A 377 7.92 -40.05 -14.14
CA TYR A 377 8.19 -40.65 -12.82
C TYR A 377 6.92 -40.81 -11.98
N ALA A 378 6.04 -39.79 -11.97
CA ALA A 378 4.79 -39.86 -11.21
C ALA A 378 3.70 -40.71 -11.90
N LYS A 379 3.95 -41.23 -13.12
CA LYS A 379 2.98 -42.00 -13.92
C LYS A 379 1.64 -41.26 -14.05
N ALA A 380 1.71 -39.96 -14.28
CA ALA A 380 0.56 -39.07 -14.33
C ALA A 380 -0.06 -38.99 -15.73
N GLU A 381 -1.27 -38.46 -15.80
CA GLU A 381 -1.97 -38.17 -17.04
C GLU A 381 -1.75 -36.73 -17.49
N ILE A 382 -1.54 -35.83 -16.54
CA ILE A 382 -1.42 -34.39 -16.69
C ILE A 382 -0.25 -33.97 -15.81
N SER A 383 0.51 -32.97 -16.22
CA SER A 383 1.54 -32.37 -15.37
C SER A 383 1.48 -30.85 -15.39
N SER A 384 1.85 -30.23 -14.29
CA SER A 384 1.90 -28.78 -14.12
C SER A 384 3.30 -28.36 -13.66
N ALA A 385 3.88 -27.34 -14.31
CA ALA A 385 5.18 -26.80 -13.95
C ALA A 385 5.22 -25.28 -14.13
N ALA A 386 5.86 -24.57 -13.21
CA ALA A 386 6.27 -23.18 -13.39
C ALA A 386 7.74 -23.09 -13.84
N LEU A 387 8.07 -21.99 -14.49
CA LEU A 387 9.45 -21.61 -14.75
C LEU A 387 9.94 -20.66 -13.64
N PHE A 388 10.91 -21.07 -12.84
CA PHE A 388 11.37 -20.27 -11.70
C PHE A 388 12.18 -19.05 -12.10
N LYS A 389 12.86 -19.13 -13.25
CA LYS A 389 13.68 -18.07 -13.80
C LYS A 389 13.25 -17.81 -15.24
N ASN A 390 12.71 -16.62 -15.47
CA ASN A 390 12.08 -16.24 -16.74
C ASN A 390 13.01 -16.30 -17.97
N ASP A 391 14.33 -16.26 -17.78
CA ASP A 391 15.33 -16.38 -18.85
C ASP A 391 16.02 -17.75 -18.93
N SER A 392 15.49 -18.77 -18.24
CA SER A 392 15.98 -20.16 -18.30
C SER A 392 15.98 -20.70 -19.72
N ASN A 393 17.10 -21.33 -20.11
CA ASN A 393 17.27 -21.94 -21.41
C ASN A 393 18.37 -23.02 -21.37
N LEU A 394 18.31 -23.97 -22.30
CA LEU A 394 19.35 -24.94 -22.58
C LEU A 394 19.95 -24.63 -23.95
N ARG A 395 21.27 -24.40 -24.00
CA ARG A 395 21.98 -24.04 -25.23
C ARG A 395 22.68 -25.25 -25.82
N LYS A 396 22.76 -25.29 -27.15
CA LYS A 396 23.46 -26.35 -27.89
C LYS A 396 24.88 -26.59 -27.34
N GLY A 397 25.21 -27.85 -27.03
CA GLY A 397 26.50 -28.25 -26.50
C GLY A 397 26.41 -29.36 -25.47
N ASP A 398 27.43 -29.48 -24.61
CA ASP A 398 27.42 -30.42 -23.49
C ASP A 398 26.29 -30.06 -22.52
N PHE A 399 25.47 -31.04 -22.13
CA PHE A 399 24.53 -30.90 -21.03
C PHE A 399 25.24 -31.25 -19.72
N LYS A 400 25.37 -30.28 -18.83
CA LYS A 400 26.06 -30.39 -17.55
C LYS A 400 25.06 -30.29 -16.40
N LYS A 401 25.43 -30.77 -15.21
CA LYS A 401 24.59 -30.65 -14.00
C LYS A 401 24.13 -29.21 -13.74
N LYS A 402 25.01 -28.22 -13.95
CA LYS A 402 24.66 -26.79 -13.81
C LYS A 402 23.54 -26.32 -14.75
N ASP A 403 23.43 -26.92 -15.94
CA ASP A 403 22.38 -26.56 -16.89
C ASP A 403 20.99 -26.99 -16.39
N VAL A 404 20.92 -28.04 -15.57
CA VAL A 404 19.69 -28.46 -14.86
C VAL A 404 19.31 -27.42 -13.80
N ALA A 405 20.29 -26.99 -13.00
CA ALA A 405 20.09 -25.96 -11.98
C ALA A 405 19.63 -24.62 -12.59
N ASN A 406 20.04 -24.32 -13.83
CA ASN A 406 19.59 -23.14 -14.57
C ASN A 406 18.11 -23.20 -15.01
N ILE A 407 17.55 -24.38 -15.29
CA ILE A 407 16.14 -24.52 -15.69
C ILE A 407 15.20 -24.90 -14.53
N TYR A 408 15.74 -25.47 -13.46
CA TYR A 408 14.99 -25.84 -12.26
C TYR A 408 15.86 -25.49 -11.05
N MET A 409 15.59 -24.35 -10.40
CA MET A 409 16.53 -23.78 -9.42
C MET A 409 16.36 -24.29 -7.97
N TYR A 410 15.31 -25.05 -7.69
CA TYR A 410 14.97 -25.49 -6.33
C TYR A 410 15.11 -27.00 -6.18
N GLU A 411 15.44 -27.45 -4.96
CA GLU A 411 15.52 -28.86 -4.58
C GLU A 411 14.13 -29.45 -4.25
N ASN A 412 13.15 -29.20 -5.11
CA ASN A 412 11.81 -29.75 -4.92
C ASN A 412 11.78 -31.25 -5.21
N THR A 413 10.89 -31.96 -4.54
CA THR A 413 10.53 -33.34 -4.86
C THR A 413 9.27 -33.36 -5.75
N LEU A 414 9.05 -34.48 -6.43
CA LEU A 414 7.94 -34.68 -7.36
C LEU A 414 6.77 -35.38 -6.64
N MET A 415 5.59 -34.79 -6.76
CA MET A 415 4.33 -35.31 -6.23
C MET A 415 3.41 -35.77 -7.35
N GLY A 416 2.62 -36.81 -7.07
CA GLY A 416 1.47 -37.18 -7.90
C GLY A 416 0.20 -37.17 -7.06
N VAL A 417 -0.83 -36.49 -7.55
CA VAL A 417 -2.12 -36.33 -6.87
C VAL A 417 -3.30 -36.70 -7.75
N ASN A 418 -4.34 -37.21 -7.11
CA ASN A 418 -5.65 -37.39 -7.72
C ASN A 418 -6.42 -36.06 -7.65
N ILE A 419 -6.88 -35.54 -8.79
CA ILE A 419 -7.62 -34.27 -8.85
C ILE A 419 -8.87 -34.44 -9.71
N THR A 420 -10.00 -33.88 -9.28
CA THR A 420 -11.23 -33.87 -10.11
C THR A 420 -11.07 -32.93 -11.29
N GLY A 421 -11.77 -33.17 -12.41
CA GLY A 421 -11.75 -32.27 -13.56
C GLY A 421 -12.17 -30.84 -13.20
N LYS A 422 -13.13 -30.69 -12.28
CA LYS A 422 -13.56 -29.39 -11.74
C LYS A 422 -12.42 -28.66 -11.03
N ASN A 423 -11.72 -29.35 -10.13
CA ASN A 423 -10.65 -28.75 -9.35
C ASN A 423 -9.39 -28.50 -10.19
N LEU A 424 -9.12 -29.37 -11.17
CA LEU A 424 -8.09 -29.13 -12.18
C LEU A 424 -8.38 -27.84 -12.95
N LYS A 425 -9.61 -27.66 -13.44
CA LYS A 425 -9.98 -26.43 -14.13
C LYS A 425 -9.85 -25.22 -13.21
N ALA A 426 -10.29 -25.31 -11.96
CA ALA A 426 -10.13 -24.23 -10.98
C ALA A 426 -8.66 -23.87 -10.73
N TYR A 427 -7.76 -24.86 -10.68
CA TYR A 427 -6.32 -24.64 -10.59
C TYR A 427 -5.74 -23.95 -11.84
N MET A 428 -6.15 -24.38 -13.03
CA MET A 428 -5.74 -23.73 -14.28
C MET A 428 -6.25 -22.27 -14.36
N GLU A 429 -7.47 -22.00 -13.89
CA GLU A 429 -8.03 -20.65 -13.79
C GLU A 429 -7.27 -19.78 -12.77
N TRP A 430 -6.91 -20.36 -11.62
CA TRP A 430 -6.05 -19.71 -10.63
C TRP A 430 -4.71 -19.29 -11.25
N SER A 431 -4.10 -20.17 -12.04
CA SER A 431 -2.84 -19.85 -12.72
C SER A 431 -3.03 -18.81 -13.84
N ALA A 432 -4.13 -18.88 -14.59
CA ALA A 432 -4.46 -17.91 -15.64
C ALA A 432 -4.78 -16.50 -15.14
N ASN A 433 -4.97 -16.31 -13.82
CA ASN A 433 -5.03 -14.98 -13.21
C ASN A 433 -3.72 -14.19 -13.36
N TYR A 434 -2.63 -14.86 -13.78
CA TYR A 434 -1.37 -14.22 -14.15
C TYR A 434 -1.52 -13.17 -15.24
N TYR A 435 -2.48 -13.31 -16.17
CA TYR A 435 -2.68 -12.34 -17.25
C TYR A 435 -3.60 -11.18 -16.85
N ASN A 436 -3.37 -10.01 -17.41
CA ASN A 436 -4.35 -8.93 -17.39
C ASN A 436 -5.45 -9.19 -18.42
N THR A 437 -6.64 -8.65 -18.16
CA THR A 437 -7.72 -8.68 -19.15
C THR A 437 -7.33 -7.81 -20.34
N TYR A 438 -7.51 -8.33 -21.55
CA TYR A 438 -7.23 -7.61 -22.81
C TYR A 438 -8.00 -6.29 -22.88
N LYS A 439 -7.31 -5.24 -23.34
CA LYS A 439 -7.89 -3.95 -23.70
C LYS A 439 -7.69 -3.69 -25.19
N GLU A 440 -8.61 -2.94 -25.78
CA GLU A 440 -8.47 -2.51 -27.17
C GLU A 440 -7.16 -1.72 -27.36
N GLY A 441 -6.41 -2.03 -28.41
CA GLY A 441 -5.11 -1.43 -28.68
C GLY A 441 -3.92 -2.14 -28.04
N ASP A 442 -4.13 -3.17 -27.22
CA ASP A 442 -3.03 -3.99 -26.70
C ASP A 442 -2.31 -4.72 -27.85
N LEU A 443 -0.98 -4.70 -27.80
CA LEU A 443 -0.09 -5.29 -28.81
C LEU A 443 0.54 -6.61 -28.36
N ALA A 444 0.41 -6.92 -27.07
CA ALA A 444 0.88 -8.12 -26.40
C ALA A 444 0.09 -8.32 -25.10
N PRO A 445 0.09 -9.55 -24.50
CA PRO A 445 -0.50 -9.75 -23.19
C PRO A 445 0.20 -8.89 -22.12
N GLY A 446 -0.53 -8.43 -21.12
CA GLY A 446 0.03 -7.84 -19.89
C GLY A 446 -0.05 -8.83 -18.72
N PHE A 447 0.78 -8.66 -17.70
CA PHE A 447 0.84 -9.54 -16.53
C PHE A 447 0.32 -8.85 -15.26
N ASN A 448 -0.20 -9.63 -14.34
CA ASN A 448 -0.68 -9.13 -13.06
C ASN A 448 0.51 -8.71 -12.19
N ALA A 449 0.53 -7.44 -11.73
CA ALA A 449 1.61 -6.89 -10.92
C ALA A 449 1.81 -7.61 -9.58
N ASP A 450 0.75 -8.24 -9.06
CA ASP A 450 0.71 -8.88 -7.75
C ASP A 450 1.11 -10.37 -7.82
N ILE A 451 1.31 -10.93 -9.03
CA ILE A 451 1.66 -12.35 -9.22
C ILE A 451 3.07 -12.46 -9.81
N ARG A 452 3.89 -13.33 -9.21
CA ARG A 452 5.26 -13.59 -9.68
C ARG A 452 5.29 -14.61 -10.80
N GLY A 453 6.27 -14.49 -11.69
CA GLY A 453 6.43 -15.40 -12.83
C GLY A 453 6.57 -16.87 -12.41
N TYR A 454 7.26 -17.16 -11.31
CA TYR A 454 7.38 -18.50 -10.74
C TYR A 454 6.08 -19.06 -10.12
N ASN A 455 5.00 -18.27 -10.08
CA ASN A 455 3.66 -18.70 -9.70
C ASN A 455 2.72 -18.88 -10.92
N TYR A 456 3.22 -18.68 -12.13
CA TYR A 456 2.52 -19.04 -13.36
C TYR A 456 2.89 -20.47 -13.77
N ASP A 457 1.91 -21.36 -13.75
CA ASP A 457 2.05 -22.77 -14.06
C ASP A 457 1.50 -23.07 -15.45
N MET A 458 2.23 -23.91 -16.19
CA MET A 458 1.89 -24.37 -17.52
C MET A 458 1.66 -25.88 -17.48
N PHE A 459 0.61 -26.31 -18.18
CA PHE A 459 0.09 -27.67 -18.06
C PHE A 459 0.42 -28.48 -19.31
N SER A 460 0.75 -29.75 -19.13
CA SER A 460 0.98 -30.73 -20.21
C SER A 460 0.00 -31.90 -20.11
N GLY A 461 -0.17 -32.65 -21.20
CA GLY A 461 -1.10 -33.79 -21.27
C GLY A 461 -2.56 -33.41 -21.57
N VAL A 462 -2.89 -32.12 -21.51
CA VAL A 462 -4.16 -31.53 -21.94
C VAL A 462 -3.93 -30.48 -23.02
N ASN A 463 -4.90 -30.24 -23.91
CA ASN A 463 -4.90 -29.05 -24.75
C ASN A 463 -5.87 -28.02 -24.17
N TYR A 464 -5.50 -26.74 -24.18
CA TYR A 464 -6.33 -25.67 -23.65
C TYR A 464 -6.02 -24.33 -24.30
N GLU A 465 -6.96 -23.39 -24.21
CA GLU A 465 -6.74 -22.02 -24.64
C GLU A 465 -7.03 -21.08 -23.47
N ILE A 466 -6.29 -19.96 -23.39
CA ILE A 466 -6.47 -18.93 -22.37
C ILE A 466 -7.12 -17.71 -23.03
N ASP A 467 -8.42 -17.53 -22.83
CA ASP A 467 -9.16 -16.40 -23.36
C ASP A 467 -9.11 -15.21 -22.38
N ILE A 468 -8.13 -14.33 -22.57
CA ILE A 468 -7.91 -13.18 -21.68
C ILE A 468 -8.91 -12.03 -21.90
N THR A 469 -9.86 -12.17 -22.83
CA THR A 469 -11.00 -11.23 -22.93
C THR A 469 -12.06 -11.52 -21.87
N LYS A 470 -12.02 -12.72 -21.27
CA LYS A 470 -12.94 -13.11 -20.20
C LYS A 470 -12.46 -12.64 -18.83
N PRO A 471 -13.38 -12.39 -17.89
CA PRO A 471 -13.02 -12.14 -16.50
C PRO A 471 -12.15 -13.24 -15.91
N ALA A 472 -11.25 -12.85 -14.99
CA ALA A 472 -10.48 -13.78 -14.16
C ALA A 472 -11.39 -14.86 -13.55
N GLY A 473 -10.94 -16.11 -13.54
CA GLY A 473 -11.74 -17.27 -13.11
C GLY A 473 -12.65 -17.89 -14.19
N SER A 474 -12.62 -17.39 -15.43
CA SER A 474 -13.38 -17.96 -16.56
C SER A 474 -12.62 -17.93 -17.90
N ARG A 475 -11.29 -17.95 -17.86
CA ARG A 475 -10.40 -17.78 -19.01
C ARG A 475 -9.99 -19.09 -19.68
N ILE A 476 -10.04 -20.22 -18.96
CA ILE A 476 -9.66 -21.52 -19.51
C ILE A 476 -10.81 -22.06 -20.38
N VAL A 477 -10.57 -22.09 -21.69
CA VAL A 477 -11.53 -22.57 -22.69
C VAL A 477 -10.95 -23.71 -23.51
N ASN A 478 -11.81 -24.48 -24.17
CA ASN A 478 -11.42 -25.60 -25.05
C ASN A 478 -10.49 -26.63 -24.39
N LEU A 479 -10.63 -26.81 -23.06
CA LEU A 479 -9.84 -27.74 -22.27
C LEU A 479 -10.20 -29.20 -22.61
N THR A 480 -9.24 -29.95 -23.14
CA THR A 480 -9.40 -31.35 -23.56
C THR A 480 -8.26 -32.25 -23.09
N TYR A 481 -8.58 -33.49 -22.76
CA TYR A 481 -7.64 -34.58 -22.50
C TYR A 481 -7.84 -35.69 -23.52
N LYS A 482 -6.78 -36.09 -24.24
CA LYS A 482 -6.85 -37.09 -25.33
C LYS A 482 -7.96 -36.79 -26.36
N GLY A 483 -8.18 -35.51 -26.65
CA GLY A 483 -9.17 -35.02 -27.61
C GLY A 483 -10.62 -34.97 -27.11
N ALA A 484 -10.90 -35.41 -25.89
CA ALA A 484 -12.22 -35.29 -25.26
C ALA A 484 -12.22 -34.12 -24.25
N PRO A 485 -13.33 -33.37 -24.10
CA PRO A 485 -13.46 -32.38 -23.03
C PRO A 485 -13.17 -32.98 -21.65
N ILE A 486 -12.58 -32.19 -20.75
CA ILE A 486 -12.44 -32.59 -19.34
C ILE A 486 -13.84 -32.80 -18.73
N ASP A 487 -14.01 -33.91 -18.02
CA ASP A 487 -15.21 -34.21 -17.24
C ASP A 487 -14.99 -33.73 -15.80
N ASP A 488 -15.80 -32.77 -15.37
CA ASP A 488 -15.73 -32.14 -14.04
C ASP A 488 -15.71 -33.15 -12.88
N ASN A 489 -16.39 -34.29 -13.04
CA ASN A 489 -16.53 -35.31 -11.98
C ASN A 489 -15.48 -36.43 -12.09
N LYS A 490 -14.77 -36.53 -13.21
CA LYS A 490 -13.73 -37.53 -13.38
C LYS A 490 -12.49 -37.13 -12.59
N VAL A 491 -11.85 -38.13 -11.97
CA VAL A 491 -10.55 -37.99 -11.32
C VAL A 491 -9.44 -38.23 -12.35
N TYR A 492 -8.46 -37.34 -12.37
CA TYR A 492 -7.26 -37.38 -13.19
C TYR A 492 -6.02 -37.45 -12.31
N LYS A 493 -4.96 -38.08 -12.81
CA LYS A 493 -3.65 -38.07 -12.14
C LYS A 493 -2.82 -36.88 -12.59
N LEU A 494 -2.50 -35.99 -11.66
CA LEU A 494 -1.73 -34.78 -11.88
C LEU A 494 -0.34 -34.90 -11.22
N ALA A 495 0.72 -34.62 -11.98
CA ALA A 495 2.09 -34.51 -11.49
C ALA A 495 2.51 -33.05 -11.33
N LEU A 496 3.10 -32.71 -10.19
CA LEU A 496 3.60 -31.38 -9.87
C LEU A 496 4.66 -31.47 -8.77
N ASN A 497 5.38 -30.39 -8.51
CA ASN A 497 6.36 -30.38 -7.42
C ASN A 497 5.70 -30.27 -6.02
N ASN A 498 6.46 -30.58 -4.97
CA ASN A 498 5.99 -30.58 -3.60
C ASN A 498 5.52 -29.21 -3.08
N TYR A 499 6.12 -28.11 -3.56
CA TYR A 499 5.68 -26.76 -3.22
C TYR A 499 4.26 -26.47 -3.74
N ARG A 500 4.00 -26.83 -5.00
CA ARG A 500 2.70 -26.61 -5.62
C ARG A 500 1.64 -27.56 -5.06
N PHE A 501 2.04 -28.71 -4.51
CA PHE A 501 1.16 -29.58 -3.74
C PHE A 501 0.62 -28.86 -2.50
N GLY A 502 1.51 -28.20 -1.74
CA GLY A 502 1.12 -27.33 -0.63
C GLY A 502 0.19 -26.18 -1.07
N THR A 503 0.44 -25.59 -2.24
CA THR A 503 -0.46 -24.57 -2.81
C THR A 503 -1.88 -25.11 -3.00
N LEU A 504 -2.03 -26.29 -3.62
CA LEU A 504 -3.34 -26.89 -3.88
C LEU A 504 -4.10 -27.26 -2.60
N LEU A 505 -3.40 -27.66 -1.54
CA LEU A 505 -3.99 -27.84 -0.21
C LEU A 505 -4.51 -26.53 0.36
N SER A 506 -3.74 -25.44 0.26
CA SER A 506 -4.15 -24.13 0.77
C SER A 506 -5.35 -23.53 0.03
N LEU A 507 -5.50 -23.87 -1.26
CA LEU A 507 -6.64 -23.48 -2.09
C LEU A 507 -7.85 -24.42 -1.93
N GLU A 508 -7.75 -25.43 -1.07
CA GLU A 508 -8.78 -26.47 -0.86
C GLU A 508 -9.19 -27.20 -2.15
N LEU A 509 -8.26 -27.30 -3.12
CA LEU A 509 -8.50 -27.97 -4.40
C LEU A 509 -8.21 -29.48 -4.34
N ILE A 510 -7.43 -29.91 -3.34
CA ILE A 510 -7.15 -31.31 -3.02
C ILE A 510 -7.06 -31.49 -1.50
N LYS A 511 -6.99 -32.74 -1.05
CA LYS A 511 -6.66 -33.12 0.33
C LYS A 511 -5.33 -33.86 0.39
N ALA A 512 -4.75 -33.99 1.58
CA ALA A 512 -3.49 -34.70 1.76
C ALA A 512 -3.57 -36.16 1.30
N GLU A 513 -4.73 -36.79 1.47
CA GLU A 513 -4.99 -38.19 1.08
C GLU A 513 -5.10 -38.38 -0.44
N ASP A 514 -5.23 -37.29 -1.21
CA ASP A 514 -5.26 -37.37 -2.67
C ASP A 514 -3.87 -37.64 -3.27
N LYS A 515 -2.80 -37.47 -2.48
CA LYS A 515 -1.42 -37.84 -2.86
C LYS A 515 -1.33 -39.36 -3.07
N TYR A 516 -0.98 -39.77 -4.29
CA TYR A 516 -0.73 -41.16 -4.63
C TYR A 516 0.75 -41.46 -4.92
N TYR A 517 1.58 -40.43 -5.09
CA TYR A 517 2.99 -40.55 -5.42
C TYR A 517 3.82 -39.46 -4.77
N ASP A 518 5.02 -39.83 -4.36
CA ASP A 518 6.04 -38.98 -3.76
C ASP A 518 7.41 -39.54 -4.14
N SER A 519 8.19 -38.78 -4.91
CA SER A 519 9.50 -39.24 -5.38
C SER A 519 10.52 -39.34 -4.26
N PHE A 520 10.36 -38.61 -3.16
CA PHE A 520 11.28 -38.71 -2.02
C PHE A 520 11.12 -40.06 -1.31
N VAL A 521 9.88 -40.53 -1.18
CA VAL A 521 9.60 -41.86 -0.62
C VAL A 521 10.21 -42.97 -1.49
N GLU A 522 10.24 -42.79 -2.81
CA GLU A 522 10.79 -43.80 -3.73
C GLU A 522 12.33 -43.74 -3.86
N PHE A 523 12.92 -42.54 -3.89
CA PHE A 523 14.31 -42.33 -4.30
C PHE A 523 15.17 -41.58 -3.28
N GLY A 524 14.62 -41.19 -2.12
CA GLY A 524 15.28 -40.32 -1.15
C GLY A 524 15.74 -39.01 -1.80
N ASP A 525 16.95 -38.57 -1.47
CA ASP A 525 17.54 -37.35 -2.05
C ASP A 525 17.74 -37.43 -3.58
N THR A 526 17.81 -38.62 -4.18
CA THR A 526 17.86 -38.73 -5.65
C THR A 526 16.48 -38.58 -6.32
N GLY A 527 15.44 -38.36 -5.52
CA GLY A 527 14.07 -38.08 -5.95
C GLY A 527 13.78 -36.61 -6.22
N ARG A 528 14.75 -35.72 -6.08
CA ARG A 528 14.60 -34.29 -6.39
C ARG A 528 14.38 -34.11 -7.90
N VAL A 529 13.56 -33.14 -8.30
CA VAL A 529 13.20 -32.93 -9.71
C VAL A 529 14.45 -32.70 -10.58
N ARG A 530 15.49 -32.03 -10.05
CA ARG A 530 16.79 -31.86 -10.71
C ARG A 530 17.46 -33.20 -11.04
N ASP A 531 17.59 -34.09 -10.06
CA ASP A 531 18.16 -35.42 -10.27
C ASP A 531 17.30 -36.28 -11.20
N LEU A 532 15.97 -36.15 -11.11
CA LEU A 532 15.06 -36.82 -12.03
C LEU A 532 15.23 -36.32 -13.47
N ILE A 533 15.50 -35.04 -13.71
CA ILE A 533 15.83 -34.52 -15.05
C ILE A 533 17.12 -35.16 -15.57
N VAL A 534 18.18 -35.17 -14.76
CA VAL A 534 19.46 -35.82 -15.13
C VAL A 534 19.26 -37.30 -15.45
N LYS A 535 18.54 -38.01 -14.58
CA LYS A 535 18.26 -39.43 -14.73
C LYS A 535 17.42 -39.70 -15.97
N TYR A 536 16.37 -38.92 -16.22
CA TYR A 536 15.53 -39.03 -17.41
C TYR A 536 16.34 -38.83 -18.69
N VAL A 537 17.24 -37.84 -18.70
CA VAL A 537 18.14 -37.62 -19.83
C VAL A 537 19.02 -38.84 -20.09
N GLN A 538 19.67 -39.36 -19.05
CA GLN A 538 20.62 -40.47 -19.19
C GLN A 538 19.93 -41.78 -19.54
N GLU A 539 18.84 -42.11 -18.85
CA GLU A 539 18.17 -43.40 -18.94
C GLU A 539 17.11 -43.43 -20.06
N ASN A 540 16.30 -42.38 -20.20
CA ASN A 540 15.17 -42.34 -21.15
C ASN A 540 15.57 -41.72 -22.49
N LEU A 541 16.28 -40.59 -22.46
CA LEU A 541 16.73 -39.89 -23.68
C LEU A 541 18.10 -40.37 -24.19
N LYS A 542 18.72 -41.34 -23.52
CA LYS A 542 20.02 -41.93 -23.89
C LYS A 542 21.13 -40.89 -24.04
N GLY A 543 21.09 -39.87 -23.17
CA GLY A 543 22.08 -38.80 -23.12
C GLY A 543 21.91 -37.71 -24.19
N LYS A 544 20.84 -37.72 -24.99
CA LYS A 544 20.62 -36.70 -26.04
C LYS A 544 19.33 -35.91 -25.80
N LEU A 545 19.47 -34.62 -25.51
CA LEU A 545 18.36 -33.68 -25.37
C LEU A 545 18.05 -33.05 -26.71
N VAL A 546 16.83 -33.27 -27.18
CA VAL A 546 16.26 -32.64 -28.37
C VAL A 546 15.11 -31.75 -27.89
N PRO A 547 15.05 -30.47 -28.28
CA PRO A 547 13.92 -29.63 -27.92
C PRO A 547 12.64 -30.14 -28.57
N VAL A 548 11.58 -30.27 -27.77
CA VAL A 548 10.24 -30.67 -28.19
C VAL A 548 9.27 -29.64 -27.64
N VAL A 549 8.37 -29.13 -28.48
CA VAL A 549 7.28 -28.23 -28.09
C VAL A 549 5.97 -28.89 -28.52
N ASP A 550 5.08 -29.20 -27.59
CA ASP A 550 3.83 -29.92 -27.91
C ASP A 550 2.70 -28.98 -28.40
N ASN A 551 2.84 -27.66 -28.21
CA ASN A 551 1.89 -26.62 -28.62
C ASN A 551 0.48 -26.86 -28.10
N ASN A 552 0.36 -27.45 -26.92
CA ASN A 552 -0.92 -27.80 -26.33
C ASN A 552 -1.70 -26.58 -25.77
N TRP A 553 -1.05 -25.42 -25.63
CA TRP A 553 -1.69 -24.20 -25.15
C TRP A 553 -1.36 -22.95 -25.97
N LYS A 554 -2.27 -21.98 -25.91
CA LYS A 554 -2.10 -20.63 -26.47
C LYS A 554 -3.06 -19.63 -25.84
N ILE A 555 -2.71 -18.35 -25.93
CA ILE A 555 -3.61 -17.23 -25.58
C ILE A 555 -4.52 -16.93 -26.78
N VAL A 556 -5.81 -16.72 -26.52
CA VAL A 556 -6.83 -16.45 -27.55
C VAL A 556 -7.74 -15.29 -27.15
N GLY A 557 -8.68 -14.93 -28.03
CA GLY A 557 -9.67 -13.88 -27.82
C GLY A 557 -9.14 -12.46 -28.05
N ALA A 558 -7.86 -12.22 -27.80
CA ALA A 558 -7.19 -10.94 -28.04
C ALA A 558 -6.74 -10.78 -29.50
N ASN A 559 -6.98 -9.61 -30.10
CA ASN A 559 -6.41 -9.23 -31.39
C ASN A 559 -5.21 -8.30 -31.18
N TYR A 560 -4.01 -8.87 -31.17
CA TYR A 560 -2.77 -8.11 -31.04
C TYR A 560 -2.24 -7.53 -32.36
N GLU A 561 -2.96 -7.69 -33.47
CA GLU A 561 -2.54 -7.17 -34.76
C GLU A 561 -2.96 -5.71 -34.93
N HIS A 562 -1.97 -4.84 -35.11
CA HIS A 562 -2.17 -3.41 -35.31
C HIS A 562 -1.12 -2.88 -36.30
N PRO A 563 -1.46 -1.93 -37.19
CA PRO A 563 -0.49 -1.37 -38.15
C PRO A 563 0.78 -0.77 -37.53
N LEU A 564 0.69 -0.29 -36.28
CA LEU A 564 1.82 0.30 -35.54
C LEU A 564 2.60 -0.68 -34.66
N LYS A 565 2.23 -1.96 -34.65
CA LYS A 565 2.84 -2.97 -33.75
C LYS A 565 4.35 -3.06 -33.90
N ASP A 566 4.82 -3.24 -35.13
CA ASP A 566 6.25 -3.41 -35.42
C ASP A 566 7.06 -2.15 -35.11
N GLU A 567 6.48 -0.97 -35.36
CA GLU A 567 7.10 0.32 -35.02
C GLU A 567 7.26 0.48 -33.50
N ILE A 568 6.19 0.24 -32.74
CA ILE A 568 6.21 0.34 -31.27
C ILE A 568 7.19 -0.67 -30.68
N PHE A 569 7.22 -1.91 -31.20
CA PHE A 569 8.19 -2.92 -30.77
C PHE A 569 9.64 -2.51 -31.08
N ALA A 570 9.89 -1.84 -32.22
CA ALA A 570 11.20 -1.27 -32.51
C ALA A 570 11.60 -0.19 -31.49
N LYS A 571 10.66 0.68 -31.09
CA LYS A 571 10.90 1.72 -30.08
C LYS A 571 11.17 1.16 -28.68
N VAL A 572 10.56 0.04 -28.32
CA VAL A 572 10.90 -0.70 -27.10
C VAL A 572 12.35 -1.22 -27.18
N LYS A 573 12.74 -1.83 -28.31
CA LYS A 573 14.12 -2.31 -28.52
C LYS A 573 15.16 -1.20 -28.48
N GLU A 574 14.82 -0.01 -28.94
CA GLU A 574 15.66 1.19 -28.89
C GLU A 574 15.71 1.84 -27.50
N GLY A 575 14.88 1.40 -26.55
CA GLY A 575 14.77 1.98 -25.21
C GLY A 575 14.01 3.31 -25.16
N LYS A 576 13.28 3.67 -26.22
CA LYS A 576 12.41 4.87 -26.25
C LYS A 576 11.11 4.65 -25.48
N ILE A 577 10.59 3.42 -25.52
CA ILE A 577 9.43 3.00 -24.73
C ILE A 577 9.90 1.99 -23.69
N SER A 578 9.72 2.34 -22.42
CA SER A 578 10.00 1.44 -21.29
C SER A 578 8.84 0.50 -21.05
N ILE A 579 9.13 -0.75 -20.70
CA ILE A 579 8.12 -1.71 -20.28
C ILE A 579 7.71 -1.42 -18.83
N PRO A 580 6.41 -1.32 -18.53
CA PRO A 580 5.93 -1.11 -17.18
C PRO A 580 6.33 -2.30 -16.30
N THR A 581 6.82 -2.02 -15.10
CA THR A 581 7.26 -3.03 -14.12
C THR A 581 6.42 -2.88 -12.85
N SER A 582 6.23 -3.95 -12.08
CA SER A 582 5.61 -3.88 -10.76
C SER A 582 6.35 -2.86 -9.89
N MET A 583 5.65 -2.30 -8.90
CA MET A 583 6.19 -1.22 -8.06
C MET A 583 7.50 -1.59 -7.35
N ASP A 584 7.72 -2.89 -7.07
CA ASP A 584 8.94 -3.44 -6.47
C ASP A 584 10.03 -3.85 -7.49
N GLY A 585 9.78 -3.66 -8.79
CA GLY A 585 10.73 -3.96 -9.86
C GLY A 585 10.80 -5.43 -10.28
N ARG A 586 10.02 -6.34 -9.66
CA ARG A 586 10.22 -7.81 -9.81
C ARG A 586 9.44 -8.45 -10.94
N THR A 587 8.29 -7.90 -11.32
CA THR A 587 7.45 -8.40 -12.42
C THR A 587 7.51 -7.40 -13.56
N LEU A 588 8.03 -7.82 -14.72
CA LEU A 588 8.03 -6.98 -15.92
C LEU A 588 6.68 -7.07 -16.64
N ASN A 589 6.41 -6.11 -17.53
CA ASN A 589 5.22 -6.06 -18.40
C ASN A 589 3.89 -6.15 -17.63
N VAL A 590 3.81 -5.46 -16.48
CA VAL A 590 2.61 -5.50 -15.62
C VAL A 590 1.39 -4.78 -16.19
N ARG A 591 1.58 -4.16 -17.36
CA ARG A 591 0.54 -3.56 -18.18
C ARG A 591 0.94 -3.82 -19.62
N ALA A 592 -0.03 -4.26 -20.42
CA ALA A 592 0.20 -4.55 -21.83
C ALA A 592 0.76 -3.33 -22.55
N LEU A 593 1.66 -3.55 -23.51
CA LEU A 593 2.02 -2.51 -24.47
C LEU A 593 0.78 -2.14 -25.28
N ASN A 594 0.31 -0.91 -25.15
CA ASN A 594 -0.88 -0.42 -25.82
C ASN A 594 -0.55 0.75 -26.76
N VAL A 595 -1.21 0.81 -27.92
CA VAL A 595 -1.04 1.89 -28.89
C VAL A 595 -1.36 3.26 -28.31
N ASP A 596 -2.40 3.35 -27.49
CA ASP A 596 -2.81 4.60 -26.84
C ASP A 596 -1.72 5.12 -25.89
N ASP A 597 -1.04 4.20 -25.18
CA ASP A 597 0.09 4.55 -24.30
C ASP A 597 1.32 5.00 -25.08
N ALA A 598 1.59 4.38 -26.23
CA ALA A 598 2.64 4.86 -27.12
C ALA A 598 2.30 6.27 -27.65
N ALA A 599 1.04 6.55 -27.97
CA ALA A 599 0.61 7.88 -28.39
C ALA A 599 0.78 8.92 -27.27
N LYS A 600 0.49 8.57 -26.01
CA LYS A 600 0.76 9.43 -24.83
C LYS A 600 2.24 9.77 -24.68
N LEU A 601 3.13 8.84 -24.99
CA LEU A 601 4.58 9.07 -24.98
C LEU A 601 5.07 9.93 -26.17
N GLY A 602 4.18 10.32 -27.09
CA GLY A 602 4.54 11.02 -28.32
C GLY A 602 5.17 10.10 -29.37
N GLU A 603 4.97 8.78 -29.23
CA GLU A 603 5.57 7.76 -30.08
C GLU A 603 4.63 7.26 -31.18
N VAL A 604 3.54 7.97 -31.46
CA VAL A 604 2.67 7.72 -32.62
C VAL A 604 2.61 8.98 -33.46
N GLU A 605 3.15 8.92 -34.69
CA GLU A 605 3.24 10.08 -35.57
C GLU A 605 1.84 10.65 -35.91
N GLY A 606 1.72 11.98 -35.92
CA GLY A 606 0.48 12.68 -36.24
C GLY A 606 -0.61 12.60 -35.16
N THR A 607 -0.33 11.98 -34.01
CA THR A 607 -1.25 11.90 -32.87
C THR A 607 -0.70 12.68 -31.68
N SER A 608 -1.53 13.56 -31.11
CA SER A 608 -1.27 14.24 -29.84
C SER A 608 -2.29 13.76 -28.81
N VAL A 609 -1.85 13.55 -27.57
CA VAL A 609 -2.75 13.15 -26.48
C VAL A 609 -2.69 14.18 -25.36
N ILE A 610 -3.86 14.61 -24.90
CA ILE A 610 -4.04 15.41 -23.70
C ILE A 610 -4.66 14.52 -22.63
N SER A 611 -3.95 14.36 -21.50
CA SER A 611 -4.43 13.58 -20.36
C SER A 611 -4.88 14.54 -19.27
N LEU A 612 -6.20 14.58 -19.03
CA LEU A 612 -6.79 15.35 -17.94
C LEU A 612 -6.86 14.45 -16.72
N ILE A 613 -6.08 14.78 -15.69
CA ILE A 613 -6.04 14.04 -14.42
C ILE A 613 -6.68 14.91 -13.38
N THR A 614 -7.69 14.42 -12.67
CA THR A 614 -8.44 15.22 -11.70
C THR A 614 -8.51 14.60 -10.32
N VAL A 615 -8.42 15.46 -9.32
CA VAL A 615 -8.72 15.16 -7.92
C VAL A 615 -9.81 16.10 -7.43
N ASN A 616 -10.90 15.54 -6.93
CA ASN A 616 -11.95 16.29 -6.21
C ASN A 616 -12.07 15.85 -4.75
N ASP A 617 -12.61 16.76 -3.93
CA ASP A 617 -13.08 16.48 -2.55
C ASP A 617 -11.99 15.83 -1.69
N PHE A 618 -10.76 16.37 -1.73
CA PHE A 618 -9.63 15.83 -0.96
C PHE A 618 -9.78 16.08 0.54
N HIS A 619 -10.52 17.12 0.95
CA HIS A 619 -10.87 17.41 2.34
C HIS A 619 -9.71 17.40 3.33
N GLY A 620 -8.53 17.84 2.89
CA GLY A 620 -7.34 17.83 3.72
C GLY A 620 -6.94 16.44 4.22
N ALA A 621 -7.24 15.36 3.50
CA ALA A 621 -6.91 13.98 3.87
C ALA A 621 -5.40 13.70 3.73
N MET A 622 -4.59 14.44 4.48
CA MET A 622 -3.14 14.47 4.36
C MET A 622 -2.50 13.16 4.86
N THR A 623 -3.06 12.55 5.91
CA THR A 623 -2.58 11.29 6.49
C THR A 623 -3.15 10.08 5.76
N GLY A 624 -2.29 9.11 5.41
CA GLY A 624 -2.69 7.87 4.73
C GLY A 624 -3.28 6.80 5.64
N SER A 625 -4.08 5.92 5.06
CA SER A 625 -4.62 4.68 5.63
C SER A 625 -4.68 3.59 4.55
N SER A 626 -5.26 2.42 4.86
CA SER A 626 -5.46 1.36 3.86
C SER A 626 -6.41 1.77 2.72
N SER A 627 -7.34 2.69 2.98
CA SER A 627 -8.35 3.16 2.02
C SER A 627 -8.09 4.58 1.51
N ASN A 628 -7.49 5.46 2.31
CA ASN A 628 -7.12 6.81 1.89
C ASN A 628 -5.60 6.83 1.59
N PRO A 629 -5.14 7.21 0.39
CA PRO A 629 -3.72 7.19 0.10
C PRO A 629 -2.90 8.17 0.95
N GLY A 630 -3.53 9.22 1.48
CA GLY A 630 -2.81 10.36 2.04
C GLY A 630 -2.14 11.18 0.95
N ILE A 631 -1.59 12.33 1.33
CA ILE A 631 -1.04 13.27 0.34
C ILE A 631 0.25 12.75 -0.30
N ALA A 632 1.10 12.04 0.43
CA ALA A 632 2.41 11.61 -0.07
C ALA A 632 2.28 10.59 -1.23
N LYS A 633 1.38 9.62 -1.09
CA LYS A 633 1.07 8.66 -2.16
C LYS A 633 0.36 9.32 -3.34
N LEU A 634 -0.58 10.24 -3.07
CA LEU A 634 -1.28 10.97 -4.11
C LEU A 634 -0.30 11.77 -4.98
N VAL A 635 0.63 12.51 -4.36
CA VAL A 635 1.64 13.28 -5.11
C VAL A 635 2.55 12.36 -5.94
N ALA A 636 3.00 11.23 -5.38
CA ALA A 636 3.82 10.27 -6.13
C ALA A 636 3.07 9.70 -7.34
N TYR A 637 1.79 9.36 -7.16
CA TYR A 637 0.92 8.89 -8.22
C TYR A 637 0.79 9.94 -9.34
N LEU A 638 0.42 11.17 -9.00
CA LEU A 638 0.25 12.26 -9.98
C LEU A 638 1.54 12.53 -10.77
N LYS A 639 2.70 12.52 -10.10
CA LYS A 639 4.02 12.66 -10.76
C LYS A 639 4.33 11.48 -11.70
N ASN A 640 3.83 10.28 -11.41
CA ASN A 640 4.04 9.12 -12.28
C ASN A 640 3.11 9.19 -13.51
N GLU A 641 1.88 9.64 -13.35
CA GLU A 641 0.98 9.89 -14.48
C GLU A 641 1.48 11.04 -15.37
N GLU A 642 2.05 12.10 -14.78
CA GLU A 642 2.74 13.13 -15.55
C GLU A 642 3.88 12.52 -16.37
N LYS A 643 4.73 11.64 -15.80
CA LYS A 643 5.78 10.97 -16.58
C LYS A 643 5.24 10.11 -17.72
N ALA A 644 4.06 9.52 -17.57
CA ALA A 644 3.44 8.68 -18.60
C ALA A 644 2.93 9.49 -19.82
N ASN A 645 2.67 10.79 -19.67
CA ASN A 645 2.37 11.73 -20.76
C ASN A 645 2.99 13.11 -20.46
N LYS A 646 4.33 13.15 -20.39
CA LYS A 646 5.09 14.31 -19.86
C LYS A 646 4.73 15.66 -20.46
N ASN A 647 4.40 15.70 -21.74
CA ASN A 647 4.14 16.93 -22.46
C ASN A 647 2.64 17.20 -22.67
N GLY A 648 1.77 16.23 -22.35
CA GLY A 648 0.32 16.27 -22.59
C GLY A 648 -0.54 16.21 -21.33
N THR A 649 0.03 16.02 -20.15
CA THR A 649 -0.72 15.92 -18.90
C THR A 649 -1.13 17.29 -18.34
N LEU A 650 -2.39 17.38 -17.89
CA LEU A 650 -2.94 18.45 -17.07
C LEU A 650 -3.45 17.86 -15.75
N ILE A 651 -2.94 18.36 -14.62
CA ILE A 651 -3.40 17.96 -13.28
C ILE A 651 -4.38 19.02 -12.78
N LEU A 652 -5.62 18.64 -12.55
CA LEU A 652 -6.73 19.53 -12.25
C LEU A 652 -7.34 19.20 -10.89
N SER A 653 -7.98 20.18 -10.27
CA SER A 653 -8.83 19.95 -9.10
C SER A 653 -10.26 20.43 -9.31
N ALA A 654 -11.22 19.55 -9.04
CA ALA A 654 -12.63 19.89 -9.11
C ALA A 654 -13.17 20.56 -7.83
N GLY A 655 -12.32 21.01 -6.89
CA GLY A 655 -12.74 21.73 -5.68
C GLY A 655 -12.79 20.88 -4.39
N ASP A 656 -13.08 21.54 -3.27
CA ASP A 656 -13.17 20.99 -1.90
C ASP A 656 -11.91 20.24 -1.45
N MET A 657 -10.76 20.90 -1.64
CA MET A 657 -9.46 20.32 -1.29
C MET A 657 -9.10 20.53 0.18
N PHE A 658 -9.64 21.57 0.83
CA PHE A 658 -9.07 22.06 2.08
C PHE A 658 -9.68 21.48 3.35
N GLN A 659 -10.99 21.57 3.54
CA GLN A 659 -11.60 21.38 4.85
C GLN A 659 -11.85 19.90 5.18
N GLY A 660 -11.44 19.41 6.36
CA GLY A 660 -11.88 18.09 6.83
C GLY A 660 -11.04 17.42 7.92
N THR A 661 -9.74 17.71 8.02
CA THR A 661 -8.85 17.13 9.04
C THR A 661 -8.10 18.20 9.82
N ALA A 662 -7.58 17.85 11.00
CA ALA A 662 -6.72 18.75 11.78
C ALA A 662 -5.48 19.23 10.97
N ASP A 663 -4.96 18.36 10.09
CA ASP A 663 -3.74 18.58 9.30
C ASP A 663 -3.88 19.73 8.29
N SER A 664 -5.11 20.00 7.87
CA SER A 664 -5.44 21.11 7.00
C SER A 664 -6.10 22.25 7.78
N ASN A 665 -7.05 21.96 8.68
CA ASN A 665 -7.83 22.97 9.38
C ASN A 665 -6.99 23.87 10.28
N LEU A 666 -6.04 23.31 11.05
CA LEU A 666 -5.16 24.10 11.91
C LEU A 666 -4.22 25.04 11.13
N LEU A 667 -4.07 24.79 9.83
CA LEU A 667 -3.21 25.55 8.92
C LEU A 667 -4.00 26.25 7.82
N TYR A 668 -5.33 26.26 7.92
CA TYR A 668 -6.25 26.86 6.95
C TYR A 668 -5.91 26.49 5.50
N GLY A 669 -5.68 25.20 5.22
CA GLY A 669 -5.46 24.66 3.87
C GLY A 669 -4.04 24.84 3.32
N LYS A 670 -3.14 25.52 4.04
CA LYS A 670 -1.77 25.81 3.57
C LYS A 670 -0.97 24.54 3.26
N SER A 671 -1.16 23.51 4.07
CA SER A 671 -0.50 22.22 3.88
C SER A 671 -0.95 21.55 2.57
N VAL A 672 -2.25 21.58 2.28
CA VAL A 672 -2.82 21.09 1.02
C VAL A 672 -2.28 21.86 -0.18
N VAL A 673 -2.32 23.20 -0.16
CA VAL A 673 -1.78 24.05 -1.25
C VAL A 673 -0.30 23.77 -1.51
N THR A 674 0.50 23.59 -0.45
CA THR A 674 1.93 23.26 -0.59
C THR A 674 2.13 21.96 -1.35
N ALA A 675 1.34 20.92 -1.04
CA ALA A 675 1.43 19.65 -1.72
C ALA A 675 0.90 19.70 -3.15
N MET A 676 -0.17 20.47 -3.42
CA MET A 676 -0.68 20.70 -4.78
C MET A 676 0.34 21.41 -5.66
N ASN A 677 1.05 22.40 -5.11
CA ASN A 677 2.16 23.06 -5.80
C ASN A 677 3.29 22.08 -6.14
N GLU A 678 3.61 21.16 -5.24
CA GLU A 678 4.63 20.13 -5.46
C GLU A 678 4.21 19.05 -6.46
N ALA A 679 2.91 18.73 -6.52
CA ALA A 679 2.34 17.82 -7.51
C ALA A 679 2.25 18.44 -8.89
N GLY A 680 2.29 19.77 -9.01
CA GLY A 680 2.21 20.47 -10.29
C GLY A 680 0.78 20.61 -10.81
N PHE A 681 -0.19 20.92 -9.96
CA PHE A 681 -1.55 21.25 -10.41
C PHE A 681 -1.52 22.42 -11.39
N ASP A 682 -2.31 22.32 -12.47
CA ASP A 682 -2.41 23.29 -13.56
C ASP A 682 -3.60 24.24 -13.39
N ALA A 683 -4.71 23.80 -12.76
CA ALA A 683 -5.85 24.65 -12.39
C ALA A 683 -6.74 23.98 -11.33
N MET A 684 -7.50 24.80 -10.60
CA MET A 684 -8.51 24.36 -9.64
C MET A 684 -9.80 25.17 -9.82
N VAL A 685 -10.97 24.55 -9.72
CA VAL A 685 -12.24 25.27 -9.51
C VAL A 685 -12.51 25.37 -8.01
N LEU A 686 -13.16 26.45 -7.57
CA LEU A 686 -13.61 26.55 -6.17
C LEU A 686 -14.77 25.59 -5.92
N GLY A 687 -14.69 24.83 -4.84
CA GLY A 687 -15.83 24.20 -4.19
C GLY A 687 -16.38 25.04 -3.05
N ASN A 688 -17.44 24.55 -2.38
CA ASN A 688 -18.08 25.28 -1.28
C ASN A 688 -17.16 25.41 -0.05
N HIS A 689 -16.34 24.42 0.24
CA HIS A 689 -15.51 24.38 1.44
C HIS A 689 -14.26 25.26 1.35
N GLU A 690 -13.92 25.78 0.17
CA GLU A 690 -12.91 26.83 0.04
C GLU A 690 -13.31 28.16 0.72
N PHE A 691 -14.61 28.37 0.97
CA PHE A 691 -15.14 29.59 1.60
C PHE A 691 -15.25 29.52 3.13
N ASP A 692 -15.02 28.35 3.74
CA ASP A 692 -15.36 28.09 5.16
C ASP A 692 -14.58 28.96 6.16
N TRP A 693 -13.39 29.42 5.78
CA TRP A 693 -12.55 30.31 6.61
C TRP A 693 -12.60 31.77 6.17
N GLY A 694 -13.53 32.12 5.27
CA GLY A 694 -13.74 33.46 4.75
C GLY A 694 -12.77 33.85 3.62
N LEU A 695 -13.12 34.96 2.94
CA LEU A 695 -12.42 35.40 1.73
C LEU A 695 -10.95 35.77 1.96
N ASP A 696 -10.58 36.24 3.16
CA ASP A 696 -9.19 36.60 3.45
C ASP A 696 -8.28 35.38 3.39
N LYS A 697 -8.70 34.27 4.03
CA LYS A 697 -7.95 33.00 4.00
C LYS A 697 -7.96 32.36 2.63
N LEU A 698 -9.09 32.41 1.92
CA LEU A 698 -9.13 31.94 0.54
C LEU A 698 -8.15 32.71 -0.35
N LYS A 699 -8.14 34.05 -0.28
CA LYS A 699 -7.21 34.89 -1.05
C LYS A 699 -5.75 34.65 -0.69
N GLU A 700 -5.43 34.38 0.59
CA GLU A 700 -4.10 33.93 1.00
C GLU A 700 -3.70 32.61 0.30
N ARG A 701 -4.58 31.60 0.32
CA ARG A 701 -4.31 30.30 -0.32
C ARG A 701 -4.18 30.41 -1.85
N ILE A 702 -4.99 31.24 -2.49
CA ILE A 702 -4.88 31.55 -3.91
C ILE A 702 -3.52 32.20 -4.22
N ALA A 703 -3.09 33.17 -3.42
CA ALA A 703 -1.80 33.83 -3.60
C ALA A 703 -0.59 32.91 -3.37
N GLU A 704 -0.74 31.87 -2.55
CA GLU A 704 0.29 30.84 -2.31
C GLU A 704 0.32 29.75 -3.39
N SER A 705 -0.67 29.69 -4.27
CA SER A 705 -0.79 28.64 -5.31
C SER A 705 -0.07 29.04 -6.59
N ASN A 706 0.57 28.06 -7.24
CA ASN A 706 1.26 28.25 -8.53
C ASN A 706 0.32 28.11 -9.74
N PHE A 707 -0.97 27.89 -9.49
CA PHE A 707 -2.01 27.65 -10.48
C PHE A 707 -3.21 28.58 -10.28
N PRO A 708 -3.97 28.90 -11.35
CA PRO A 708 -5.17 29.71 -11.25
C PRO A 708 -6.34 28.96 -10.61
N TYR A 709 -7.14 29.70 -9.85
CA TYR A 709 -8.46 29.29 -9.41
C TYR A 709 -9.51 29.81 -10.39
N LEU A 710 -10.49 28.96 -10.70
CA LEU A 710 -11.50 29.21 -11.71
C LEU A 710 -12.93 29.25 -11.10
N GLY A 711 -13.83 30.00 -11.73
CA GLY A 711 -15.24 30.08 -11.32
C GLY A 711 -16.04 31.11 -12.11
N ALA A 712 -16.32 30.81 -13.38
CA ALA A 712 -17.00 31.69 -14.32
C ALA A 712 -18.38 32.18 -13.86
N ASN A 713 -19.11 31.33 -13.14
CA ASN A 713 -20.46 31.62 -12.68
C ASN A 713 -20.53 32.30 -11.31
N LEU A 714 -19.39 32.55 -10.64
CA LEU A 714 -19.32 33.34 -9.41
C LEU A 714 -19.15 34.82 -9.75
N ILE A 715 -20.26 35.56 -9.72
CA ILE A 715 -20.32 36.95 -10.17
C ILE A 715 -20.37 37.89 -8.98
N ASP A 716 -19.46 38.86 -8.95
CA ASP A 716 -19.52 39.96 -8.00
C ASP A 716 -20.71 40.88 -8.32
N LYS A 717 -21.65 41.01 -7.37
CA LYS A 717 -22.89 41.80 -7.54
C LYS A 717 -22.62 43.28 -7.81
N ALA A 718 -21.52 43.83 -7.30
CA ALA A 718 -21.16 45.23 -7.47
C ALA A 718 -20.61 45.53 -8.87
N THR A 719 -19.92 44.56 -9.49
CA THR A 719 -19.28 44.75 -10.80
C THR A 719 -20.01 44.08 -11.97
N GLY A 720 -20.85 43.08 -11.67
CA GLY A 720 -21.51 42.24 -12.67
C GLY A 720 -20.56 41.29 -13.43
N LYS A 721 -19.31 41.17 -13.00
CA LYS A 721 -18.26 40.33 -13.59
C LYS A 721 -17.85 39.19 -12.64
N THR A 722 -17.12 38.21 -13.16
CA THR A 722 -16.48 37.18 -12.33
C THR A 722 -15.64 37.81 -11.21
N ALA A 723 -15.69 37.22 -10.01
CA ALA A 723 -14.97 37.71 -8.85
C ALA A 723 -13.47 37.90 -9.14
N ASP A 724 -12.90 39.01 -8.67
CA ASP A 724 -11.57 39.50 -9.10
C ASP A 724 -10.37 38.65 -8.68
N PHE A 725 -10.56 37.78 -7.68
CA PHE A 725 -9.53 36.87 -7.15
C PHE A 725 -9.49 35.52 -7.87
N ILE A 726 -10.38 35.28 -8.82
CA ILE A 726 -10.42 34.08 -9.68
C ILE A 726 -10.59 34.45 -11.15
N LYS A 727 -10.45 33.46 -12.04
CA LYS A 727 -10.68 33.64 -13.48
C LYS A 727 -11.93 32.88 -13.93
N PRO A 728 -12.64 33.34 -14.98
CA PRO A 728 -13.72 32.54 -15.56
C PRO A 728 -13.18 31.29 -16.26
N TYR A 729 -12.08 31.43 -16.98
CA TYR A 729 -11.39 30.36 -17.67
C TYR A 729 -9.88 30.62 -17.75
N THR A 730 -9.13 29.61 -18.14
CA THR A 730 -7.72 29.71 -18.53
C THR A 730 -7.48 28.90 -19.81
N ILE A 731 -6.40 29.21 -20.54
CA ILE A 731 -5.94 28.40 -21.68
C ILE A 731 -4.51 27.94 -21.38
N ILE A 732 -4.29 26.63 -21.45
CA ILE A 732 -2.98 26.03 -21.17
C ILE A 732 -2.56 25.23 -22.40
N GLU A 733 -1.36 25.52 -22.92
CA GLU A 733 -0.79 24.78 -24.04
C GLU A 733 -0.06 23.53 -23.53
N LYS A 734 -0.43 22.36 -24.06
CA LYS A 734 0.23 21.07 -23.84
C LYS A 734 0.31 20.34 -25.17
N ASN A 735 1.43 19.72 -25.50
CA ASN A 735 1.65 19.06 -26.80
C ASN A 735 1.30 19.93 -28.04
N GLY A 736 1.45 21.27 -27.96
CA GLY A 736 1.06 22.20 -29.03
C GLY A 736 -0.45 22.38 -29.22
N ILE A 737 -1.26 21.82 -28.31
CA ILE A 737 -2.73 21.93 -28.24
C ILE A 737 -3.08 22.91 -27.13
N ASN A 738 -3.92 23.89 -27.44
CA ASN A 738 -4.46 24.84 -26.46
C ASN A 738 -5.70 24.27 -25.80
N VAL A 739 -5.62 23.95 -24.50
CA VAL A 739 -6.75 23.46 -23.71
C VAL A 739 -7.39 24.62 -22.97
N GLY A 740 -8.59 25.01 -23.37
CA GLY A 740 -9.42 25.98 -22.67
C GLY A 740 -10.17 25.32 -21.51
N ILE A 741 -10.00 25.81 -20.29
CA ILE A 741 -10.60 25.26 -19.08
C ILE A 741 -11.54 26.29 -18.49
N ILE A 742 -12.85 26.03 -18.50
CA ILE A 742 -13.89 26.88 -17.92
C ILE A 742 -14.21 26.37 -16.51
N GLY A 743 -14.13 27.23 -15.50
CA GLY A 743 -14.45 26.86 -14.12
C GLY A 743 -15.92 27.09 -13.77
N ILE A 744 -16.56 26.16 -13.08
CA ILE A 744 -17.95 26.30 -12.59
C ILE A 744 -18.06 25.91 -11.11
N VAL A 745 -18.48 26.86 -10.28
CA VAL A 745 -18.73 26.67 -8.84
C VAL A 745 -20.18 26.26 -8.64
N THR A 746 -20.49 25.26 -7.79
CA THR A 746 -21.89 24.87 -7.57
C THR A 746 -22.71 26.03 -6.99
N PRO A 747 -23.90 26.33 -7.57
CA PRO A 747 -24.85 27.26 -6.95
C PRO A 747 -25.26 26.87 -5.53
N GLU A 748 -25.15 25.58 -5.17
CA GLU A 748 -25.43 25.11 -3.81
C GLU A 748 -24.54 25.77 -2.75
N THR A 749 -23.38 26.32 -3.13
CA THR A 749 -22.48 27.03 -2.22
C THR A 749 -23.21 28.10 -1.42
N ALA A 750 -24.19 28.80 -2.01
CA ALA A 750 -25.02 29.79 -1.32
C ALA A 750 -25.78 29.24 -0.09
N THR A 751 -25.93 27.91 0.02
CA THR A 751 -26.61 27.21 1.12
C THR A 751 -25.75 26.14 1.82
N LYS A 752 -24.57 25.81 1.28
CA LYS A 752 -23.63 24.81 1.82
C LYS A 752 -22.44 25.41 2.56
N THR A 753 -22.17 26.71 2.40
CA THR A 753 -21.31 27.48 3.29
C THR A 753 -22.11 28.55 4.06
N LYS A 754 -21.44 29.31 4.93
CA LYS A 754 -22.07 30.42 5.67
C LYS A 754 -22.53 31.50 4.68
N PRO A 755 -23.83 31.87 4.64
CA PRO A 755 -24.34 32.84 3.66
C PRO A 755 -23.62 34.19 3.65
N GLU A 756 -23.14 34.64 4.81
CA GLU A 756 -22.36 35.89 4.95
C GLU A 756 -21.03 35.85 4.18
N MET A 757 -20.40 34.68 4.04
CA MET A 757 -19.11 34.52 3.36
C MET A 757 -19.21 34.69 1.84
N VAL A 758 -20.41 34.53 1.30
CA VAL A 758 -20.69 34.59 -0.14
C VAL A 758 -21.74 35.63 -0.51
N GLU A 759 -22.22 36.43 0.45
CA GLU A 759 -23.21 37.48 0.26
C GLU A 759 -22.87 38.43 -0.91
N PRO A 760 -21.62 38.85 -1.13
CA PRO A 760 -21.29 39.76 -2.24
C PRO A 760 -21.45 39.14 -3.63
N PHE A 761 -21.64 37.82 -3.74
CA PHE A 761 -21.62 37.09 -5.01
C PHE A 761 -22.99 36.54 -5.39
N GLU A 762 -23.22 36.45 -6.70
CA GLU A 762 -24.32 35.75 -7.35
C GLU A 762 -23.76 34.51 -8.06
N PHE A 763 -24.36 33.34 -7.83
CA PHE A 763 -24.04 32.11 -8.54
C PHE A 763 -24.98 31.96 -9.72
N ARG A 764 -24.48 32.20 -10.93
CA ARG A 764 -25.29 32.11 -12.16
C ARG A 764 -25.46 30.67 -12.61
N ASP A 765 -26.50 30.44 -13.42
CA ASP A 765 -26.80 29.15 -14.03
C ASP A 765 -25.58 28.61 -14.82
N PRO A 766 -25.08 27.41 -14.50
CA PRO A 766 -23.93 26.81 -15.17
C PRO A 766 -24.05 26.72 -16.68
N ALA A 767 -25.18 26.22 -17.21
CA ALA A 767 -25.35 25.97 -18.63
C ALA A 767 -25.40 27.26 -19.45
N VAL A 768 -26.06 28.30 -18.92
CA VAL A 768 -26.09 29.63 -19.52
C VAL A 768 -24.68 30.23 -19.60
N VAL A 769 -23.90 30.13 -18.51
CA VAL A 769 -22.54 30.67 -18.46
C VAL A 769 -21.59 29.93 -19.40
N VAL A 770 -21.60 28.59 -19.39
CA VAL A 770 -20.73 27.78 -20.25
C VAL A 770 -21.03 28.04 -21.72
N ASN A 771 -22.30 28.00 -22.15
CA ASN A 771 -22.66 28.24 -23.55
C ASN A 771 -22.30 29.65 -24.03
N ALA A 772 -22.32 30.65 -23.15
CA ALA A 772 -21.88 32.00 -23.48
C ALA A 772 -20.35 32.10 -23.63
N LEU A 773 -19.58 31.35 -22.84
CA LEU A 773 -18.11 31.38 -22.87
C LEU A 773 -17.48 30.51 -23.95
N VAL A 774 -18.11 29.41 -24.37
CA VAL A 774 -17.54 28.50 -25.38
C VAL A 774 -17.08 29.25 -26.66
N PRO A 775 -17.88 30.14 -27.28
CA PRO A 775 -17.42 30.90 -28.44
C PRO A 775 -16.24 31.83 -28.13
N GLU A 776 -16.21 32.45 -26.95
CA GLU A 776 -15.13 33.33 -26.51
C GLU A 776 -13.82 32.56 -26.33
N VAL A 777 -13.88 31.40 -25.65
CA VAL A 777 -12.72 30.55 -25.39
C VAL A 777 -12.16 29.97 -26.69
N LYS A 778 -13.02 29.59 -27.65
CA LYS A 778 -12.59 29.22 -29.01
C LYS A 778 -11.92 30.38 -29.74
N GLN A 779 -12.49 31.58 -29.67
CA GLN A 779 -11.90 32.77 -30.28
C GLN A 779 -10.55 33.15 -29.66
N ALA A 780 -10.37 32.88 -28.36
CA ALA A 780 -9.10 33.04 -27.66
C ALA A 780 -8.05 31.98 -28.02
N GLY A 781 -8.40 30.99 -28.85
CA GLY A 781 -7.46 30.05 -29.45
C GLY A 781 -7.48 28.64 -28.86
N ALA A 782 -8.50 28.28 -28.08
CA ALA A 782 -8.65 26.92 -27.57
C ALA A 782 -8.97 25.92 -28.71
N ASP A 783 -8.20 24.84 -28.74
CA ASP A 783 -8.38 23.69 -29.62
C ASP A 783 -9.31 22.64 -28.98
N VAL A 784 -9.27 22.54 -27.65
CA VAL A 784 -10.11 21.67 -26.81
C VAL A 784 -10.72 22.51 -25.69
N ILE A 785 -11.99 22.26 -25.34
CA ILE A 785 -12.66 22.93 -24.21
C ILE A 785 -13.09 21.93 -23.15
N VAL A 786 -12.62 22.16 -21.93
CA VAL A 786 -12.94 21.37 -20.74
C VAL A 786 -13.74 22.24 -19.77
N VAL A 787 -14.79 21.70 -19.17
CA VAL A 787 -15.42 22.31 -18.01
C VAL A 787 -14.90 21.63 -16.75
N LEU A 788 -14.24 22.40 -15.89
CA LEU A 788 -13.81 21.98 -14.55
C LEU A 788 -14.83 22.51 -13.56
N SER A 789 -15.61 21.62 -12.95
CA SER A 789 -16.77 22.01 -12.13
C SER A 789 -16.78 21.34 -10.77
N HIS A 790 -17.27 22.06 -9.77
CA HIS A 790 -17.64 21.50 -8.47
C HIS A 790 -19.14 21.19 -8.42
N LEU A 791 -19.71 20.66 -9.51
CA LEU A 791 -21.13 20.30 -9.61
C LEU A 791 -21.34 18.85 -9.18
N GLY A 792 -22.49 18.60 -8.54
CA GLY A 792 -22.82 17.26 -8.08
C GLY A 792 -23.14 16.28 -9.22
N ILE A 793 -22.80 15.01 -9.01
CA ILE A 793 -23.05 13.93 -9.96
C ILE A 793 -23.33 12.60 -9.26
N TYR A 794 -24.12 11.73 -9.89
CA TYR A 794 -24.41 10.37 -9.43
C TYR A 794 -24.32 9.39 -10.57
N GLN A 795 -24.01 8.12 -10.26
CA GLN A 795 -24.07 7.02 -11.22
C GLN A 795 -24.74 5.80 -10.59
N ASP A 796 -25.76 5.25 -11.24
CA ASP A 796 -26.39 4.00 -10.81
C ASP A 796 -25.45 2.82 -11.09
N SER A 797 -25.14 2.02 -10.06
CA SER A 797 -24.17 0.92 -10.16
C SER A 797 -24.66 -0.28 -10.97
N LYS A 798 -25.96 -0.39 -11.27
CA LYS A 798 -26.57 -1.48 -12.03
C LYS A 798 -26.80 -1.11 -13.48
N THR A 799 -27.31 0.10 -13.75
CA THR A 799 -27.65 0.57 -15.10
C THR A 799 -26.51 1.35 -15.75
N GLY A 800 -25.62 1.94 -14.95
CA GLY A 800 -24.57 2.84 -15.41
C GLY A 800 -25.05 4.25 -15.76
N GLU A 801 -26.33 4.55 -15.55
CA GLU A 801 -26.94 5.86 -15.83
C GLU A 801 -26.33 6.95 -14.95
N ILE A 802 -25.96 8.07 -15.56
CA ILE A 802 -25.32 9.22 -14.92
C ILE A 802 -26.34 10.36 -14.79
N THR A 803 -26.53 10.88 -13.59
CA THR A 803 -27.51 11.94 -13.26
C THR A 803 -26.88 13.02 -12.36
N GLY A 804 -27.61 14.09 -12.07
CA GLY A 804 -27.15 15.23 -11.25
C GLY A 804 -26.77 16.46 -12.08
N GLU A 805 -26.37 17.53 -11.40
CA GLU A 805 -26.11 18.85 -12.01
C GLU A 805 -25.08 18.79 -13.15
N ALA A 806 -24.02 17.99 -13.01
CA ALA A 806 -23.01 17.84 -14.05
C ALA A 806 -23.54 17.09 -15.29
N ALA A 807 -24.49 16.16 -15.10
CA ALA A 807 -25.15 15.46 -16.20
C ALA A 807 -26.12 16.39 -16.94
N GLU A 808 -26.92 17.16 -16.19
CA GLU A 808 -27.81 18.19 -16.74
C GLU A 808 -27.04 19.25 -17.53
N LEU A 809 -25.85 19.64 -17.04
CA LEU A 809 -24.94 20.51 -17.75
C LEU A 809 -24.50 19.87 -19.08
N ALA A 810 -24.05 18.62 -19.06
CA ALA A 810 -23.61 17.89 -20.25
C ALA A 810 -24.69 17.79 -21.33
N GLU A 811 -25.96 17.63 -20.93
CA GLU A 811 -27.11 17.62 -21.83
C GLU A 811 -27.40 19.00 -22.45
N SER A 812 -27.06 20.07 -21.73
CA SER A 812 -27.45 21.45 -22.07
C SER A 812 -26.37 22.26 -22.79
N VAL A 813 -25.12 21.79 -22.82
CA VAL A 813 -23.99 22.51 -23.42
C VAL A 813 -23.59 21.99 -24.79
N THR A 814 -23.01 22.87 -25.61
CA THR A 814 -22.46 22.50 -26.93
C THR A 814 -21.01 22.95 -27.07
N GLY A 815 -20.21 22.17 -27.79
CA GLY A 815 -18.82 22.53 -28.09
C GLY A 815 -17.84 22.38 -26.92
N VAL A 816 -18.20 21.54 -25.94
CA VAL A 816 -17.36 21.09 -24.81
C VAL A 816 -16.87 19.66 -25.09
N ASP A 817 -15.60 19.40 -24.80
CA ASP A 817 -14.92 18.13 -25.05
C ASP A 817 -14.84 17.22 -23.83
N ALA A 818 -14.93 17.76 -22.62
CA ALA A 818 -14.97 16.99 -21.37
C ALA A 818 -15.57 17.82 -20.22
N ILE A 819 -16.21 17.14 -19.26
CA ILE A 819 -16.69 17.72 -18.01
C ILE A 819 -16.08 16.96 -16.84
N ILE A 820 -15.48 17.70 -15.91
CA ILE A 820 -14.96 17.19 -14.65
C ILE A 820 -15.86 17.73 -13.54
N ALA A 821 -16.31 16.83 -12.66
CA ALA A 821 -17.26 17.09 -11.57
C ALA A 821 -16.66 16.75 -10.19
N GLY A 822 -17.41 17.04 -9.12
CA GLY A 822 -17.04 16.80 -7.71
C GLY A 822 -18.26 16.87 -6.79
N HIS A 823 -18.10 17.37 -5.55
CA HIS A 823 -19.15 17.74 -4.58
C HIS A 823 -19.91 16.57 -3.93
N THR A 824 -20.29 15.55 -4.71
CA THR A 824 -21.12 14.43 -4.20
C THR A 824 -20.34 13.28 -3.60
N HIS A 825 -19.00 13.29 -3.71
CA HIS A 825 -18.08 12.28 -3.17
C HIS A 825 -18.25 10.87 -3.74
N VAL A 826 -18.88 10.74 -4.92
CA VAL A 826 -19.11 9.45 -5.56
C VAL A 826 -18.29 9.30 -6.83
N ASN A 827 -17.95 8.05 -7.13
CA ASN A 827 -17.41 7.68 -8.43
C ASN A 827 -18.52 7.76 -9.47
N ALA A 828 -18.31 8.57 -10.50
CA ALA A 828 -19.13 8.60 -11.70
C ALA A 828 -18.23 8.74 -12.92
N CYS A 829 -18.38 7.87 -13.91
CA CYS A 829 -17.53 7.88 -15.10
C CYS A 829 -18.27 7.32 -16.32
N GLY A 830 -18.26 8.07 -17.42
CA GLY A 830 -18.87 7.63 -18.66
C GLY A 830 -19.10 8.78 -19.63
N PHE A 831 -20.11 8.65 -20.48
CA PHE A 831 -20.50 9.66 -21.44
C PHE A 831 -21.93 10.11 -21.19
N VAL A 832 -22.15 11.42 -21.17
CA VAL A 832 -23.47 12.05 -21.20
C VAL A 832 -23.50 12.95 -22.43
N ASN A 833 -24.49 12.77 -23.31
CA ASN A 833 -24.59 13.52 -24.57
C ASN A 833 -23.29 13.52 -25.40
N ASN A 834 -22.60 12.36 -25.46
CA ASN A 834 -21.30 12.17 -26.13
C ASN A 834 -20.14 13.02 -25.57
N ILE A 835 -20.31 13.60 -24.38
CA ILE A 835 -19.26 14.30 -23.62
C ILE A 835 -18.80 13.37 -22.50
N PRO A 836 -17.49 13.07 -22.37
CA PRO A 836 -16.98 12.32 -21.23
C PRO A 836 -17.17 13.14 -19.95
N VAL A 837 -17.75 12.50 -18.92
CA VAL A 837 -17.96 13.08 -17.60
C VAL A 837 -17.27 12.20 -16.56
N VAL A 838 -16.48 12.81 -15.68
CA VAL A 838 -15.80 12.12 -14.57
C VAL A 838 -15.96 12.86 -13.26
N SER A 839 -16.19 12.10 -12.20
CA SER A 839 -16.00 12.48 -10.80
C SER A 839 -15.36 11.28 -10.10
N ASN A 840 -14.27 11.52 -9.38
CA ASN A 840 -13.72 10.52 -8.49
C ASN A 840 -14.43 10.61 -7.13
N ALA A 841 -14.18 9.65 -6.24
CA ALA A 841 -14.73 9.61 -4.89
C ALA A 841 -14.31 10.84 -4.05
N TYR A 842 -13.54 10.66 -2.99
CA TYR A 842 -13.10 11.74 -2.12
C TYR A 842 -11.80 11.30 -1.42
N ASN A 843 -11.13 12.21 -0.71
CA ASN A 843 -9.88 11.95 0.04
C ASN A 843 -8.75 11.33 -0.79
N GLY A 844 -8.78 11.52 -2.12
CA GLY A 844 -7.83 10.91 -3.05
C GLY A 844 -7.97 9.40 -3.23
N ARG A 845 -9.05 8.76 -2.75
CA ARG A 845 -9.29 7.30 -2.87
C ARG A 845 -9.28 6.78 -4.30
N SER A 846 -9.59 7.65 -5.24
CA SER A 846 -9.50 7.42 -6.68
C SER A 846 -9.15 8.72 -7.37
N VAL A 847 -8.58 8.63 -8.57
CA VAL A 847 -8.24 9.77 -9.43
C VAL A 847 -9.03 9.63 -10.73
N GLY A 848 -9.63 10.72 -11.19
CA GLY A 848 -10.36 10.75 -12.46
C GLY A 848 -9.43 11.04 -13.63
N HIS A 849 -9.68 10.39 -14.77
CA HIS A 849 -8.90 10.55 -16.00
C HIS A 849 -9.82 10.78 -17.19
N VAL A 850 -9.41 11.70 -18.08
CA VAL A 850 -9.95 11.81 -19.44
C VAL A 850 -8.80 11.99 -20.41
N ASP A 851 -8.54 10.99 -21.24
CA ASP A 851 -7.59 11.11 -22.34
C ASP A 851 -8.29 11.57 -23.61
N ILE A 852 -7.78 12.65 -24.20
CA ILE A 852 -8.28 13.24 -25.44
C ILE A 852 -7.20 13.07 -26.51
N PHE A 853 -7.47 12.22 -27.49
CA PHE A 853 -6.61 11.97 -28.63
C PHE A 853 -6.99 12.92 -29.76
N MET A 854 -5.98 13.48 -30.42
CA MET A 854 -6.14 14.48 -31.45
C MET A 854 -5.25 14.20 -32.64
N ASP A 855 -5.74 14.53 -33.83
CA ASP A 855 -4.88 14.72 -35.00
C ASP A 855 -4.01 15.96 -34.77
N SER A 856 -2.69 15.80 -34.73
CA SER A 856 -1.76 16.87 -34.39
C SER A 856 -1.76 18.03 -35.41
N ALA A 857 -2.05 17.75 -36.68
CA ALA A 857 -2.00 18.75 -37.75
C ALA A 857 -3.32 19.50 -37.89
N ALA A 858 -4.44 18.78 -37.87
CA ALA A 858 -5.78 19.34 -37.94
C ALA A 858 -6.26 19.93 -36.61
N LYS A 859 -5.63 19.53 -35.50
CA LYS A 859 -6.01 19.89 -34.12
C LYS A 859 -7.48 19.53 -33.82
N THR A 860 -7.91 18.38 -34.29
CA THR A 860 -9.27 17.87 -34.09
C THR A 860 -9.27 16.64 -33.21
N VAL A 861 -10.21 16.58 -32.26
CA VAL A 861 -10.40 15.40 -31.40
C VAL A 861 -10.85 14.19 -32.22
N THR A 862 -10.15 13.07 -32.08
CA THR A 862 -10.43 11.81 -32.77
C THR A 862 -11.01 10.75 -31.83
N LYS A 863 -10.62 10.77 -30.55
CA LYS A 863 -11.04 9.80 -29.54
C LYS A 863 -10.99 10.43 -28.15
N ARG A 864 -11.92 10.03 -27.27
CA ARG A 864 -11.96 10.43 -25.86
C ARG A 864 -12.12 9.18 -25.00
N ILE A 865 -11.37 9.07 -23.91
CA ILE A 865 -11.44 7.91 -23.00
C ILE A 865 -11.52 8.41 -21.55
N PRO A 866 -12.70 8.36 -20.91
CA PRO A 866 -12.81 8.57 -19.47
C PRO A 866 -12.56 7.27 -18.70
N TYR A 867 -11.84 7.34 -17.57
CA TYR A 867 -11.73 6.25 -16.61
C TYR A 867 -11.42 6.76 -15.19
N LEU A 868 -11.61 5.91 -14.20
CA LEU A 868 -11.21 6.17 -12.82
C LEU A 868 -10.10 5.19 -12.42
N ASP A 869 -9.13 5.65 -11.65
CA ASP A 869 -8.04 4.84 -11.14
C ASP A 869 -8.04 4.81 -9.61
N GLY A 870 -8.27 3.63 -9.03
CA GLY A 870 -8.21 3.40 -7.58
C GLY A 870 -6.85 2.89 -7.10
N THR A 871 -5.89 2.64 -8.00
CA THR A 871 -4.57 2.09 -7.65
C THR A 871 -3.67 3.10 -6.95
N VAL A 872 -4.06 4.38 -6.90
CA VAL A 872 -3.41 5.44 -6.10
C VAL A 872 -3.16 5.02 -4.65
N VAL A 873 -4.05 4.22 -4.03
CA VAL A 873 -3.89 3.70 -2.65
C VAL A 873 -2.67 2.77 -2.50
N LYS A 874 -2.28 2.09 -3.58
CA LYS A 874 -1.13 1.19 -3.66
C LYS A 874 0.17 1.93 -4.05
N SER A 875 0.13 3.23 -4.30
CA SER A 875 1.32 4.00 -4.68
C SER A 875 2.33 4.08 -3.53
N LEU A 876 3.61 4.18 -3.90
CA LEU A 876 4.66 4.53 -2.94
C LEU A 876 4.50 5.99 -2.52
N GLU A 877 5.04 6.33 -1.34
CA GLU A 877 5.05 7.73 -0.90
C GLU A 877 6.12 8.55 -1.63
N ASP A 878 5.79 9.81 -1.97
CA ASP A 878 6.78 10.78 -2.41
C ASP A 878 7.67 11.19 -1.23
N THR A 879 8.94 10.80 -1.27
CA THR A 879 9.88 10.99 -0.15
C THR A 879 10.06 12.45 0.26
N LYS A 880 9.93 13.40 -0.68
CA LYS A 880 10.04 14.83 -0.40
C LYS A 880 8.80 15.31 0.34
N ILE A 881 7.60 14.88 -0.08
CA ILE A 881 6.35 15.17 0.63
C ILE A 881 6.34 14.49 2.00
N THR A 882 6.75 13.23 2.11
CA THR A 882 6.83 12.54 3.41
C THR A 882 7.69 13.33 4.39
N GLY A 883 8.91 13.69 4.00
CA GLY A 883 9.82 14.46 4.86
C GLY A 883 9.28 15.83 5.26
N TRP A 884 8.67 16.57 4.33
CA TRP A 884 8.01 17.84 4.64
C TRP A 884 6.79 17.66 5.55
N TYR A 885 5.97 16.65 5.30
CA TYR A 885 4.76 16.40 6.04
C TYR A 885 5.03 15.97 7.48
N THR A 886 6.12 15.23 7.73
CA THR A 886 6.61 14.95 9.09
C THR A 886 6.87 16.24 9.88
N PHE A 887 7.46 17.26 9.26
CA PHE A 887 7.67 18.55 9.91
C PHE A 887 6.33 19.26 10.20
N VAL A 888 5.39 19.22 9.26
CA VAL A 888 4.03 19.76 9.45
C VAL A 888 3.35 19.09 10.64
N GLN A 889 3.36 17.74 10.69
CA GLN A 889 2.80 16.97 11.81
C GLN A 889 3.41 17.38 13.14
N ALA A 890 4.74 17.50 13.23
CA ALA A 890 5.41 17.93 14.44
C ALA A 890 4.97 19.33 14.90
N SER A 891 4.69 20.25 13.96
CA SER A 891 4.27 21.62 14.29
C SER A 891 2.86 21.72 14.87
N ILE A 892 1.97 20.80 14.49
CA ILE A 892 0.57 20.78 14.96
C ILE A 892 0.31 19.75 16.07
N ALA A 893 1.25 18.82 16.29
CA ALA A 893 1.14 17.76 17.30
C ALA A 893 0.74 18.26 18.70
N PRO A 894 1.25 19.41 19.21
CA PRO A 894 0.84 19.91 20.53
C PRO A 894 -0.66 20.19 20.65
N ILE A 895 -1.33 20.53 19.55
CA ILE A 895 -2.78 20.75 19.51
C ILE A 895 -3.47 19.44 19.13
N LYS A 896 -3.06 18.82 18.01
CA LYS A 896 -3.70 17.62 17.45
C LYS A 896 -3.71 16.43 18.42
N ASN A 897 -2.62 16.22 19.15
CA ASN A 897 -2.46 15.05 20.02
C ASN A 897 -2.89 15.31 21.47
N GLU A 898 -3.50 16.46 21.76
CA GLU A 898 -4.04 16.73 23.09
C GLU A 898 -5.10 15.66 23.42
N VAL A 899 -4.84 14.88 24.48
CA VAL A 899 -5.78 13.89 25.00
C VAL A 899 -6.88 14.63 25.77
N LEU A 900 -8.13 14.41 25.35
CA LEU A 900 -9.30 15.07 25.92
C LEU A 900 -9.99 14.20 26.97
N GLY A 901 -9.99 12.87 26.75
CA GLY A 901 -10.68 11.89 27.57
C GLY A 901 -10.77 10.53 26.88
N ASN A 902 -11.73 9.70 27.29
CA ASN A 902 -11.92 8.34 26.77
C ASN A 902 -13.40 8.06 26.43
N ALA A 903 -13.68 7.37 25.33
CA ALA A 903 -15.00 6.85 24.98
C ALA A 903 -15.10 5.36 25.36
N THR A 904 -16.18 4.96 26.04
CA THR A 904 -16.37 3.55 26.48
C THR A 904 -16.82 2.62 25.36
N ALA A 905 -17.40 3.16 24.30
CA ALA A 905 -17.90 2.47 23.12
C ALA A 905 -17.95 3.45 21.94
N ASP A 906 -18.15 2.94 20.73
CA ASP A 906 -18.29 3.76 19.52
C ASP A 906 -19.56 4.62 19.57
N PHE A 907 -19.45 5.86 19.11
CA PHE A 907 -20.60 6.72 18.79
C PHE A 907 -20.74 6.76 17.27
N PRO A 908 -21.52 5.84 16.67
CA PRO A 908 -21.72 5.79 15.23
C PRO A 908 -22.46 7.03 14.73
N HIS A 909 -22.20 7.40 13.48
CA HIS A 909 -22.79 8.54 12.78
C HIS A 909 -23.09 8.25 11.30
N SER A 910 -24.12 7.46 11.06
CA SER A 910 -24.69 7.19 9.72
C SER A 910 -26.12 7.73 9.61
N PRO A 911 -26.33 9.06 9.55
CA PRO A 911 -27.66 9.65 9.71
C PRO A 911 -28.64 9.28 8.58
N LYS A 912 -28.16 8.92 7.37
CA LYS A 912 -29.05 8.42 6.30
C LYS A 912 -29.61 7.02 6.59
N GLU A 913 -28.92 6.23 7.40
CA GLU A 913 -29.32 4.87 7.76
C GLU A 913 -30.26 4.87 8.97
N THR A 914 -29.99 5.69 9.99
CA THR A 914 -30.73 5.66 11.27
C THR A 914 -31.52 6.93 11.60
N GLN A 915 -31.49 7.97 10.74
CA GLN A 915 -32.05 9.31 10.97
C GLN A 915 -31.37 10.09 12.10
N THR A 916 -31.49 9.62 13.34
CA THR A 916 -30.71 10.09 14.50
C THR A 916 -29.63 9.09 14.84
N THR A 917 -28.50 9.58 15.36
CA THR A 917 -27.30 8.78 15.62
C THR A 917 -26.84 8.99 17.05
N LEU A 918 -26.08 8.04 17.62
CA LEU A 918 -25.60 8.18 19.00
C LEU A 918 -24.65 9.38 19.15
N LEU A 919 -23.82 9.64 18.13
CA LEU A 919 -22.98 10.84 18.10
C LEU A 919 -23.81 12.12 18.01
N GLY A 920 -24.82 12.14 17.13
CA GLY A 920 -25.70 13.30 16.98
C GLY A 920 -26.54 13.58 18.22
N ASN A 921 -27.01 12.53 18.90
CA ASN A 921 -27.73 12.63 20.16
C ASN A 921 -26.85 13.27 21.24
N TRP A 922 -25.63 12.75 21.40
CA TRP A 922 -24.66 13.28 22.35
C TRP A 922 -24.27 14.74 22.03
N ALA A 923 -23.93 15.03 20.78
CA ALA A 923 -23.54 16.38 20.37
C ALA A 923 -24.64 17.42 20.65
N THR A 924 -25.90 17.08 20.32
CA THR A 924 -27.04 17.96 20.59
C THR A 924 -27.37 18.09 22.07
N ASP A 925 -27.13 17.08 22.90
CA ASP A 925 -27.24 17.21 24.35
C ASP A 925 -26.19 18.16 24.93
N VAL A 926 -24.95 18.07 24.45
CA VAL A 926 -23.87 18.98 24.85
C VAL A 926 -24.21 20.42 24.45
N MET A 927 -24.65 20.64 23.20
CA MET A 927 -25.08 21.95 22.73
C MET A 927 -26.20 22.52 23.60
N ARG A 928 -27.24 21.73 23.91
CA ARG A 928 -28.39 22.14 24.72
C ARG A 928 -27.98 22.54 26.14
N LYS A 929 -27.15 21.70 26.77
CA LYS A 929 -26.63 21.93 28.14
C LYS A 929 -25.73 23.18 28.19
N ALA A 930 -24.89 23.40 27.19
CA ALA A 930 -23.91 24.49 27.17
C ALA A 930 -24.54 25.88 27.27
N VAL A 931 -25.76 26.07 26.77
CA VAL A 931 -26.45 27.37 26.75
C VAL A 931 -27.77 27.38 27.50
N ASP A 932 -28.09 26.32 28.26
CA ASP A 932 -29.36 26.16 28.99
C ASP A 932 -30.57 26.44 28.07
N ALA A 933 -30.65 25.67 26.98
CA ALA A 933 -31.75 25.72 26.02
C ALA A 933 -32.77 24.59 26.27
N ASP A 934 -34.02 24.81 25.85
CA ASP A 934 -35.06 23.79 25.91
C ASP A 934 -34.79 22.67 24.89
N ILE A 935 -34.31 23.04 23.70
CA ILE A 935 -34.17 22.16 22.54
C ILE A 935 -32.84 22.47 21.84
N ALA A 936 -32.15 21.46 21.31
CA ALA A 936 -31.04 21.65 20.39
C ALA A 936 -31.27 20.96 19.05
N ILE A 937 -30.78 21.55 17.96
CA ILE A 937 -30.82 21.00 16.61
C ILE A 937 -29.46 21.19 15.94
N GLN A 938 -28.92 20.11 15.36
CA GLN A 938 -27.64 20.08 14.65
C GLN A 938 -27.83 19.34 13.31
N ASN A 939 -27.40 19.92 12.19
CA ASN A 939 -27.45 19.22 10.90
C ASN A 939 -26.49 18.03 10.93
N GLY A 940 -26.94 16.86 10.44
CA GLY A 940 -26.11 15.65 10.40
C GLY A 940 -24.87 15.83 9.53
N GLY A 941 -24.93 16.68 8.48
CA GLY A 941 -23.77 16.98 7.63
C GLY A 941 -22.63 17.71 8.34
N GLY A 942 -22.91 18.35 9.49
CA GLY A 942 -21.92 19.02 10.33
C GLY A 942 -21.01 18.06 11.09
N LEU A 943 -21.47 16.82 11.33
CA LEU A 943 -20.69 15.76 11.97
C LEU A 943 -20.21 14.79 10.89
N ARG A 944 -18.89 14.61 10.75
CA ARG A 944 -18.31 14.03 9.52
C ARG A 944 -17.89 12.58 9.64
N ARG A 945 -17.77 12.05 10.85
CA ARG A 945 -17.37 10.66 11.11
C ARG A 945 -17.81 10.20 12.50
N ASP A 946 -17.72 8.89 12.70
CA ASP A 946 -17.89 8.24 14.00
C ASP A 946 -16.82 8.67 15.01
N LEU A 947 -17.18 8.67 16.29
CA LEU A 947 -16.22 8.71 17.41
C LEU A 947 -15.96 7.25 17.86
N PRO A 948 -14.79 6.67 17.58
CA PRO A 948 -14.46 5.33 18.06
C PRO A 948 -14.27 5.27 19.58
N ALA A 949 -14.42 4.08 20.15
CA ALA A 949 -14.07 3.77 21.53
C ALA A 949 -12.57 3.98 21.80
N GLY A 950 -12.23 4.26 23.06
CA GLY A 950 -10.85 4.49 23.51
C GLY A 950 -10.48 5.97 23.63
N VAL A 951 -9.19 6.27 23.50
CA VAL A 951 -8.65 7.61 23.73
C VAL A 951 -9.19 8.61 22.71
N VAL A 952 -9.76 9.70 23.19
CA VAL A 952 -10.30 10.79 22.38
C VAL A 952 -9.30 11.95 22.37
N THR A 953 -8.85 12.35 21.18
CA THR A 953 -7.88 13.45 20.99
C THR A 953 -8.51 14.65 20.31
N MET A 954 -7.88 15.82 20.42
CA MET A 954 -8.32 17.02 19.70
C MET A 954 -8.35 16.81 18.18
N GLY A 955 -7.38 16.06 17.63
CA GLY A 955 -7.35 15.69 16.22
C GLY A 955 -8.62 14.96 15.77
N LEU A 956 -9.10 14.01 16.58
CA LEU A 956 -10.35 13.31 16.31
C LEU A 956 -11.56 14.26 16.36
N LEU A 957 -11.57 15.24 17.27
CA LEU A 957 -12.65 16.24 17.34
C LEU A 957 -12.64 17.19 16.14
N TYR A 958 -11.47 17.52 15.59
CA TYR A 958 -11.38 18.23 14.31
C TYR A 958 -11.97 17.40 13.18
N GLU A 959 -11.77 16.08 13.16
CA GLU A 959 -12.35 15.25 12.10
C GLU A 959 -13.86 15.04 12.28
N ILE A 960 -14.36 15.00 13.51
CA ILE A 960 -15.81 14.87 13.80
C ILE A 960 -16.55 16.16 13.48
N MET A 961 -16.09 17.30 14.01
CA MET A 961 -16.71 18.61 13.83
C MET A 961 -15.66 19.59 13.27
N PRO A 962 -15.29 19.47 11.98
CA PRO A 962 -14.21 20.27 11.39
C PRO A 962 -14.59 21.73 11.20
N PHE A 963 -15.88 22.05 11.18
CA PHE A 963 -16.38 23.42 11.02
C PHE A 963 -16.21 24.25 12.29
N ASP A 964 -15.81 25.50 12.12
CA ASP A 964 -15.81 26.53 13.17
C ASP A 964 -17.20 27.17 13.30
N ASN A 965 -18.24 26.33 13.29
CA ASN A 965 -19.59 26.77 13.56
C ASN A 965 -19.75 27.10 15.05
N THR A 966 -20.50 28.15 15.34
CA THR A 966 -20.73 28.61 16.71
C THR A 966 -22.15 28.32 17.18
N LEU A 967 -22.35 28.15 18.49
CA LEU A 967 -23.67 28.00 19.08
C LEU A 967 -24.48 29.28 18.87
N PHE A 968 -25.69 29.10 18.37
CA PHE A 968 -26.62 30.16 18.07
C PHE A 968 -27.97 29.87 18.74
N THR A 969 -28.41 30.78 19.60
CA THR A 969 -29.67 30.65 20.33
C THR A 969 -30.75 31.54 19.72
N MET A 970 -32.00 31.07 19.76
CA MET A 970 -33.17 31.84 19.37
C MET A 970 -34.42 31.29 20.08
N ASP A 971 -35.47 32.10 20.16
CA ASP A 971 -36.77 31.66 20.65
C ASP A 971 -37.67 31.33 19.46
N LEU A 972 -38.17 30.09 19.42
CA LEU A 972 -39.07 29.60 18.39
C LEU A 972 -40.43 29.24 18.97
N THR A 973 -41.51 29.49 18.23
CA THR A 973 -42.82 28.94 18.59
C THR A 973 -42.82 27.40 18.41
N GLY A 974 -43.71 26.68 19.10
CA GLY A 974 -43.87 25.24 18.89
C GLY A 974 -44.10 24.85 17.42
N ILE A 975 -44.82 25.67 16.66
CA ILE A 975 -44.99 25.49 15.20
C ILE A 975 -43.64 25.56 14.47
N GLN A 976 -42.80 26.55 14.78
CA GLN A 976 -41.49 26.71 14.16
C GLN A 976 -40.52 25.58 14.55
N VAL A 977 -40.55 25.14 15.81
CA VAL A 977 -39.82 23.94 16.27
C VAL A 977 -40.24 22.72 15.47
N LYS A 978 -41.55 22.46 15.37
CA LYS A 978 -42.09 21.32 14.63
C LYS A 978 -41.67 21.36 13.16
N ALA A 979 -41.70 22.53 12.53
CA ALA A 979 -41.25 22.72 11.15
C ALA A 979 -39.76 22.40 10.98
N ALA A 980 -38.91 22.83 11.92
CA ALA A 980 -37.47 22.52 11.87
C ALA A 980 -37.19 21.03 12.03
N ILE A 981 -37.91 20.32 12.91
CA ILE A 981 -37.76 18.88 13.09
C ILE A 981 -38.27 18.11 11.87
N GLU A 982 -39.44 18.47 11.32
CA GLU A 982 -39.95 17.90 10.06
C GLU A 982 -38.95 17.99 8.93
N HIS A 983 -38.36 19.18 8.75
CA HIS A 983 -37.37 19.45 7.70
C HIS A 983 -36.14 18.54 7.80
N GLY A 984 -35.75 18.15 9.02
CA GLY A 984 -34.61 17.27 9.27
C GLY A 984 -34.89 15.77 9.08
N ILE A 985 -36.15 15.33 9.08
CA ILE A 985 -36.51 13.91 8.96
C ILE A 985 -36.50 13.51 7.49
N MET A 986 -35.71 12.49 7.13
CA MET A 986 -35.63 11.86 5.80
C MET A 986 -35.55 12.89 4.67
N SER A 987 -34.67 13.88 4.82
CA SER A 987 -34.41 14.89 3.80
C SER A 987 -33.75 14.25 2.57
N PRO A 988 -34.22 14.55 1.35
CA PRO A 988 -33.56 14.10 0.12
C PRO A 988 -32.29 14.90 -0.19
N ASP A 989 -32.17 16.13 0.33
CA ASP A 989 -31.18 17.12 -0.12
C ASP A 989 -29.94 17.22 0.80
N PHE A 990 -30.02 16.68 2.02
CA PHE A 990 -28.94 16.76 3.01
C PHE A 990 -29.05 15.66 4.07
N ASN A 991 -27.99 15.47 4.86
CA ASN A 991 -27.97 14.47 5.93
C ASN A 991 -28.99 14.82 7.04
N PRO A 992 -29.81 13.84 7.50
CA PRO A 992 -30.85 14.09 8.49
C PRO A 992 -30.41 14.86 9.73
N GLY A 993 -31.30 15.73 10.22
CA GLY A 993 -31.08 16.58 11.38
C GLY A 993 -31.02 15.77 12.69
N GLN A 994 -30.07 16.10 13.55
CA GLN A 994 -29.93 15.58 14.90
C GLN A 994 -30.58 16.56 15.88
N PHE A 995 -31.18 16.08 16.97
CA PHE A 995 -31.84 16.96 17.94
C PHE A 995 -31.80 16.41 19.37
N SER A 996 -32.02 17.28 20.36
CA SER A 996 -32.21 16.93 21.77
C SER A 996 -33.30 17.77 22.44
N GLY A 997 -33.82 17.31 23.57
CA GLY A 997 -34.88 17.98 24.33
C GLY A 997 -36.32 17.62 23.91
N LEU A 998 -36.46 16.72 22.93
CA LEU A 998 -37.75 16.30 22.36
C LEU A 998 -37.85 14.77 22.29
N VAL A 999 -39.09 14.27 22.27
CA VAL A 999 -39.43 12.92 21.81
C VAL A 999 -40.39 13.05 20.63
N VAL A 1000 -40.05 12.43 19.51
CA VAL A 1000 -40.76 12.60 18.23
C VAL A 1000 -41.21 11.25 17.71
N LYS A 1001 -42.51 11.08 17.49
CA LYS A 1001 -43.07 9.94 16.74
C LYS A 1001 -43.44 10.40 15.35
N TYR A 1002 -42.94 9.71 14.33
CA TYR A 1002 -43.18 10.04 12.94
C TYR A 1002 -43.60 8.83 12.12
N ASP A 1003 -44.22 9.09 10.98
CA ASP A 1003 -44.70 8.12 9.99
C ASP A 1003 -43.86 8.28 8.71
N SER A 1004 -42.89 7.38 8.51
CA SER A 1004 -41.99 7.39 7.35
C SER A 1004 -42.68 7.21 6.00
N THR A 1005 -43.94 6.76 5.98
CA THR A 1005 -44.71 6.57 4.74
C THR A 1005 -45.36 7.85 4.23
N LYS A 1006 -45.39 8.90 5.06
CA LYS A 1006 -45.99 10.19 4.70
C LYS A 1006 -45.03 11.08 3.89
N PRO A 1007 -45.60 11.97 3.04
CA PRO A 1007 -44.82 12.99 2.36
C PRO A 1007 -44.00 13.84 3.33
N ALA A 1008 -42.85 14.34 2.87
CA ALA A 1008 -42.03 15.27 3.65
C ALA A 1008 -42.85 16.50 4.10
N GLY A 1009 -42.70 16.91 5.36
CA GLY A 1009 -43.46 17.99 5.98
C GLY A 1009 -44.74 17.56 6.69
N GLU A 1010 -45.17 16.30 6.54
CA GLU A 1010 -46.37 15.74 7.20
C GLU A 1010 -46.08 14.46 8.01
N ARG A 1011 -44.81 14.20 8.34
CA ARG A 1011 -44.35 12.93 8.93
C ARG A 1011 -44.60 12.83 10.43
N ILE A 1012 -44.46 13.91 11.19
CA ILE A 1012 -44.61 13.96 12.65
C ILE A 1012 -46.07 13.72 13.04
N VAL A 1013 -46.28 12.65 13.80
CA VAL A 1013 -47.57 12.24 14.37
C VAL A 1013 -47.73 12.78 15.79
N GLU A 1014 -46.67 12.73 16.58
CA GLU A 1014 -46.65 13.20 17.97
C GLU A 1014 -45.28 13.82 18.27
N ILE A 1015 -45.27 14.95 18.98
CA ILE A 1015 -44.04 15.61 19.43
C ILE A 1015 -44.26 16.17 20.84
N SER A 1016 -43.34 15.82 21.74
CA SER A 1016 -43.33 16.28 23.13
C SER A 1016 -41.92 16.72 23.52
N LEU A 1017 -41.81 17.48 24.61
CA LEU A 1017 -40.55 17.66 25.31
C LEU A 1017 -40.06 16.31 25.88
N ALA A 1018 -38.78 16.27 26.26
CA ALA A 1018 -38.16 15.09 26.85
C ALA A 1018 -38.83 14.61 28.17
N ASP A 1019 -39.52 15.50 28.89
CA ASP A 1019 -40.29 15.16 30.10
C ASP A 1019 -41.70 14.62 29.81
N GLY A 1020 -42.09 14.52 28.54
CA GLY A 1020 -43.40 14.05 28.09
C GLY A 1020 -44.45 15.16 27.94
N THR A 1021 -44.12 16.42 28.26
CA THR A 1021 -45.04 17.55 28.05
C THR A 1021 -45.26 17.77 26.55
N PRO A 1022 -46.51 17.78 26.04
CA PRO A 1022 -46.78 18.05 24.63
C PRO A 1022 -46.17 19.38 24.16
N LEU A 1023 -45.65 19.41 22.93
CA LEU A 1023 -45.20 20.67 22.33
C LEU A 1023 -46.42 21.55 22.04
N GLU A 1024 -46.43 22.79 22.58
CA GLU A 1024 -47.53 23.74 22.42
C GLU A 1024 -47.23 24.73 21.29
N ASP A 1025 -48.11 24.78 20.30
CA ASP A 1025 -47.92 25.51 19.03
C ASP A 1025 -47.45 26.97 19.17
N GLU A 1026 -48.04 27.73 20.10
CA GLU A 1026 -47.80 29.17 20.27
C GLU A 1026 -46.77 29.48 21.37
N LYS A 1027 -46.38 28.47 22.17
CA LYS A 1027 -45.40 28.66 23.25
C LYS A 1027 -44.01 28.88 22.65
N LEU A 1028 -43.28 29.84 23.20
CA LEU A 1028 -41.87 30.06 22.86
C LEU A 1028 -40.97 29.08 23.61
N TYR A 1029 -40.05 28.48 22.87
CA TYR A 1029 -39.00 27.59 23.36
C TYR A 1029 -37.66 28.18 22.99
N LYS A 1030 -36.72 28.17 23.93
CA LYS A 1030 -35.33 28.56 23.67
C LYS A 1030 -34.65 27.41 22.95
N VAL A 1031 -34.28 27.63 21.70
CA VAL A 1031 -33.63 26.64 20.84
C VAL A 1031 -32.19 27.04 20.61
N VAL A 1032 -31.27 26.08 20.68
CA VAL A 1032 -29.90 26.23 20.22
C VAL A 1032 -29.67 25.42 18.95
N THR A 1033 -29.00 26.04 17.99
CA THR A 1033 -28.47 25.35 16.82
C THR A 1033 -27.06 25.89 16.54
N ASN A 1034 -26.51 25.61 15.37
CA ASN A 1034 -25.26 26.21 14.92
C ASN A 1034 -25.53 27.43 14.03
N ASP A 1035 -24.58 28.36 13.96
CA ASP A 1035 -24.69 29.60 13.19
C ASP A 1035 -25.01 29.37 11.70
N PHE A 1036 -24.46 28.32 11.08
CA PHE A 1036 -24.77 27.96 9.70
C PHE A 1036 -26.27 27.66 9.50
N GLN A 1037 -26.87 26.81 10.34
CA GLN A 1037 -28.30 26.54 10.28
C GLN A 1037 -29.12 27.76 10.68
N ALA A 1038 -28.69 28.51 11.69
CA ALA A 1038 -29.40 29.71 12.15
C ALA A 1038 -29.61 30.74 11.03
N ASP A 1039 -28.68 30.82 10.08
CA ASP A 1039 -28.77 31.69 8.89
C ASP A 1039 -29.32 30.98 7.64
N GLY A 1040 -29.98 29.84 7.81
CA GLY A 1040 -30.73 29.12 6.78
C GLY A 1040 -29.90 28.13 5.95
N GLY A 1041 -28.70 27.78 6.40
CA GLY A 1041 -27.93 26.66 5.86
C GLY A 1041 -28.74 25.36 5.85
N ASP A 1042 -28.46 24.48 4.88
CA ASP A 1042 -29.27 23.27 4.61
C ASP A 1042 -30.79 23.57 4.47
N LYS A 1043 -31.14 24.77 4.01
CA LYS A 1043 -32.52 25.26 3.82
C LYS A 1043 -33.35 25.33 5.10
N TYR A 1044 -32.74 25.45 6.29
CA TYR A 1044 -33.44 25.69 7.56
C TYR A 1044 -33.96 27.14 7.67
N THR A 1045 -34.77 27.59 6.72
CA THR A 1045 -35.21 29.00 6.60
C THR A 1045 -36.05 29.47 7.80
N MET A 1046 -36.73 28.56 8.49
CA MET A 1046 -37.56 28.85 9.66
C MET A 1046 -36.75 29.44 10.83
N PHE A 1047 -35.45 29.16 10.94
CA PHE A 1047 -34.60 29.76 11.99
C PHE A 1047 -34.39 31.27 11.81
N LYS A 1048 -34.57 31.82 10.60
CA LYS A 1048 -34.52 33.27 10.36
C LYS A 1048 -35.70 34.01 10.97
N GLU A 1049 -36.81 33.32 11.17
CA GLU A 1049 -38.04 33.87 11.75
C GLU A 1049 -38.05 33.83 13.29
N GLY A 1050 -37.02 33.24 13.90
CA GLY A 1050 -36.89 33.15 15.34
C GLY A 1050 -36.73 34.50 16.02
N GLN A 1051 -37.25 34.62 17.24
CA GLN A 1051 -37.11 35.80 18.08
C GLN A 1051 -35.81 35.71 18.89
N ASN A 1052 -35.33 36.84 19.42
CA ASN A 1052 -34.14 36.89 20.31
C ASN A 1052 -32.91 36.14 19.78
N ARG A 1053 -32.71 36.16 18.45
CA ARG A 1053 -31.57 35.55 17.76
C ARG A 1053 -30.25 36.10 18.30
N TYR A 1054 -29.40 35.21 18.81
CA TYR A 1054 -28.12 35.57 19.43
C TYR A 1054 -27.04 34.53 19.10
N ASN A 1055 -25.99 34.96 18.40
CA ASN A 1055 -24.79 34.15 18.24
C ASN A 1055 -23.91 34.28 19.49
N THR A 1056 -23.64 33.17 20.15
CA THR A 1056 -22.79 33.15 21.34
C THR A 1056 -21.31 33.36 21.01
N ASN A 1057 -20.92 33.18 19.75
CA ASN A 1057 -19.55 33.09 19.26
C ASN A 1057 -18.72 31.95 19.90
N ILE A 1058 -19.38 31.01 20.57
CA ILE A 1058 -18.73 29.82 21.16
C ILE A 1058 -18.76 28.70 20.11
N PRO A 1059 -17.61 28.16 19.68
CA PRO A 1059 -17.59 27.03 18.73
C PRO A 1059 -18.30 25.78 19.28
N VAL A 1060 -19.04 25.08 18.43
CA VAL A 1060 -19.69 23.81 18.78
C VAL A 1060 -18.65 22.79 19.24
N ARG A 1061 -17.54 22.66 18.47
CA ARG A 1061 -16.44 21.74 18.77
C ARG A 1061 -15.85 21.98 20.17
N ASP A 1062 -15.70 23.24 20.58
CA ASP A 1062 -15.14 23.59 21.89
C ASP A 1062 -16.06 23.10 23.03
N MET A 1063 -17.38 23.10 22.83
CA MET A 1063 -18.31 22.56 23.83
C MET A 1063 -18.25 21.03 23.90
N LEU A 1064 -18.11 20.35 22.74
CA LEU A 1064 -17.86 18.91 22.71
C LEU A 1064 -16.57 18.56 23.47
N VAL A 1065 -15.48 19.30 23.20
CA VAL A 1065 -14.19 19.16 23.88
C VAL A 1065 -14.33 19.38 25.38
N ASN A 1066 -15.03 20.43 25.80
CA ASN A 1066 -15.21 20.75 27.22
C ASN A 1066 -16.01 19.67 27.95
N GLU A 1067 -17.08 19.12 27.35
CA GLU A 1067 -17.82 18.01 27.97
C GLU A 1067 -16.92 16.78 28.16
N ILE A 1068 -16.09 16.44 27.17
CA ILE A 1068 -15.17 15.30 27.29
C ILE A 1068 -14.16 15.55 28.42
N LYS A 1069 -13.55 16.75 28.47
CA LYS A 1069 -12.61 17.11 29.53
C LYS A 1069 -13.24 17.12 30.92
N GLU A 1070 -14.48 17.58 31.04
CA GLU A 1070 -15.22 17.62 32.31
C GLU A 1070 -15.58 16.21 32.80
N LYS A 1071 -15.96 15.32 31.87
CA LYS A 1071 -16.39 13.95 32.19
C LYS A 1071 -15.26 12.97 32.32
N GLU A 1072 -14.11 13.24 31.69
CA GLU A 1072 -12.96 12.36 31.46
C GLU A 1072 -13.29 11.08 30.66
N THR A 1073 -14.47 10.48 30.90
CA THR A 1073 -15.01 9.31 30.20
C THR A 1073 -16.43 9.59 29.73
N ILE A 1074 -16.70 9.36 28.45
CA ILE A 1074 -18.03 9.48 27.84
C ILE A 1074 -18.53 8.13 27.32
N SER A 1075 -19.86 7.95 27.31
CA SER A 1075 -20.52 6.75 26.82
C SER A 1075 -21.69 7.14 25.92
N PRO A 1076 -21.94 6.42 24.81
CA PRO A 1076 -23.09 6.70 23.96
C PRO A 1076 -24.38 6.31 24.69
N VAL A 1077 -25.44 7.09 24.48
CA VAL A 1077 -26.77 6.84 25.06
C VAL A 1077 -27.80 6.86 23.94
N ASP A 1078 -28.52 5.74 23.78
CA ASP A 1078 -29.76 5.69 23.02
C ASP A 1078 -30.93 5.93 23.97
N ASP A 1079 -31.63 7.03 23.79
CA ASP A 1079 -32.78 7.42 24.59
C ASP A 1079 -34.11 7.31 23.83
N GLY A 1080 -34.10 6.77 22.60
CA GLY A 1080 -35.30 6.58 21.80
C GLY A 1080 -36.02 7.89 21.44
N ARG A 1081 -35.31 9.02 21.33
CA ARG A 1081 -35.89 10.34 21.04
C ARG A 1081 -36.61 10.47 19.69
N LEU A 1082 -36.38 9.55 18.76
CA LEU A 1082 -37.05 9.47 17.46
C LEU A 1082 -37.62 8.07 17.23
N ILE A 1083 -38.92 7.98 16.93
CA ILE A 1083 -39.65 6.72 16.81
C ILE A 1083 -40.44 6.70 15.49
N ASP A 1084 -40.12 5.78 14.58
CA ASP A 1084 -40.97 5.52 13.40
C ASP A 1084 -42.10 4.55 13.79
N ILE A 1085 -43.34 5.01 13.67
CA ILE A 1085 -44.51 4.19 14.04
C ILE A 1085 -44.71 2.99 13.12
N ASN A 1086 -44.12 2.99 11.91
CA ASN A 1086 -44.24 1.89 10.94
C ASN A 1086 -43.18 0.81 11.11
N LEU A 1087 -42.09 1.08 11.85
CA LEU A 1087 -41.02 0.12 12.10
C LEU A 1087 -41.29 -0.77 13.33
N THR A 1088 -42.53 -0.81 13.82
CA THR A 1088 -42.96 -1.68 14.93
C THR A 1088 -42.97 -3.16 14.51
N GLY A 1089 -41.79 -3.78 14.42
CA GLY A 1089 -41.66 -5.21 14.14
C GLY A 1089 -40.26 -5.75 13.79
N MET A 1090 -39.23 -4.93 13.57
CA MET A 1090 -37.88 -5.44 13.26
C MET A 1090 -36.89 -5.22 14.41
N ILE A 1091 -36.84 -6.23 15.28
CA ILE A 1091 -35.64 -6.82 15.88
C ILE A 1091 -34.61 -5.82 16.46
N MET A 1092 -34.68 -5.64 17.78
CA MET A 1092 -33.54 -5.35 18.65
C MET A 1092 -32.48 -6.47 18.50
N TYR A 1093 -31.48 -6.29 17.63
CA TYR A 1093 -30.24 -7.05 17.65
C TYR A 1093 -29.07 -6.07 17.67
N GLN A 1094 -28.50 -5.87 18.87
CA GLN A 1094 -27.08 -6.04 19.19
C GLN A 1094 -26.79 -5.32 20.52
N ILE A 1095 -26.91 -6.08 21.60
CA ILE A 1095 -26.10 -5.88 22.80
C ILE A 1095 -25.04 -6.98 22.74
N ALA A 1096 -23.78 -6.58 22.93
CA ALA A 1096 -22.54 -7.37 23.01
C ALA A 1096 -21.86 -7.75 21.67
N ALA A 1097 -20.94 -6.88 21.24
CA ALA A 1097 -19.54 -7.20 20.99
C ALA A 1097 -18.70 -5.95 21.29
#